data_AF-A0A1Y1I2I3-F1
#
_entry.id   AF-A0A1Y1I2I3-F1
#
_cell.length_a   1.000
_cell.length_b   1.000
_cell.length_c   1.000
_cell.angle_alpha   90.00
_cell.angle_beta   90.00
_cell.angle_gamma   90.00
#
_symmetry.space_group_name_H-M   'P 1'
#
loop_
_entity.id
_entity.type
_entity.pdbx_description
1 polymer ?
#
loop_
_entity_poly.entity_id
_entity_poly.type
_entity_poly.pdbx_seq_one_letter_code
_entity_poly.pdbx_strand_id
1 'polypeptide(L)'
;MVEGDQPRPAPTPSLLSTLGDVPGPRCGHTLTALAPSGEPGSSGYVGPRLILFGGATALEGSGGAAGPGGSGGGAGIRLAGATADVHAYDIATKTWTKLQPIGEPPSPRAAHAATAVGTMVVVQGGIGPAGLATDDLHVLDLTGPKPRWHRVVVQGPGPGPRYGHVMALVGQRFLLSISGNDGKRPLSDVWALDTAAKPYEWKEVQTEGEGPPPCMYATASARSDGLLLLCGGRDSSSVPLAGAFGLARHRDGRWEWASAPGVSPSPRYQHAAVFVNARLHVSGGALGGGRMVDDASSIAVLDTAAGVWCDRRSVVTSPRPGRYSADSSAESGSMAELLRRCRHAAAAVGEQVFIYGGLRGGVLLDDMLVQEDTSTPSELAASAAAIGAQAANQTMSPPDSPSTPTVQGPPANAAPKSKPSGDDPETVLMEEPVAAAVQGDANMDISTENAVTHHLEQGDVSPLVQNAAEEAAAASAILQAKTKPEEEMEMAAEEPNRETSPEVKQTATGRAAEAAARAVATTTQRNPDRDVTPDVRLFHRAVVVAGGTLGGLVRQLSIDQFENEGRRVSFGTPDSSHGKEVNKMLDRSMSLQGVHKKVLSALLKPRGWKPPTNRKFFLEAPEIAELCEKAEQHFQQEPSVLKLHAPIKLFGDLHGQFGDLMRLFDEYGAPSTAGDITYIDYLFLGDYVDRGQHSLETICLLLALKIEYPRSVHLIRGNHEAADINALFGFRIECIERMGDGPGIYAWQRINQLFNWLPLAAMIENKIICMHGGIGRSIEKVEQIEALQRPLTMDAGTDRERVVLMDLLWSDPTENDSVEGLRPNARGPGLVTFGPDRVRDFCKENDLQLIVRAHECVMDGFERFAMGHLITLFSATNYCGTANNAGAILVLGRDLVVVPKLIHPLPPPGPANNDSDSEDTWMQELNVQRPPTPTRGRPQNEAQQRSSLAWI
;
A
#
# COMPACT_ATOMS: atom_id res chain seq x y z
N MET A 1 -14.85 12.78 34.83
CA MET A 1 -14.70 13.72 33.71
C MET A 1 -13.25 14.19 33.76
N VAL A 2 -12.40 13.57 32.94
CA VAL A 2 -11.01 13.99 32.76
C VAL A 2 -11.04 15.11 31.73
N GLU A 3 -10.36 16.23 31.98
CA GLU A 3 -10.20 17.33 31.02
C GLU A 3 -9.69 16.76 29.69
N GLY A 4 -10.59 16.71 28.70
CA GLY A 4 -10.28 16.20 27.36
C GLY A 4 -9.48 17.23 26.57
N ASP A 5 -8.48 16.74 25.83
CA ASP A 5 -7.64 17.50 24.89
C ASP A 5 -8.48 18.50 24.07
N GLN A 6 -8.21 19.79 24.27
CA GLN A 6 -8.70 20.79 23.34
C GLN A 6 -7.94 20.66 22.01
N PRO A 7 -8.62 20.77 20.85
CA PRO A 7 -7.97 20.68 19.55
C PRO A 7 -6.85 21.73 19.41
N ARG A 8 -5.66 21.28 18.99
CA ARG A 8 -4.48 22.14 18.89
C ARG A 8 -4.70 23.24 17.85
N PRO A 9 -4.34 24.51 18.14
CA PRO A 9 -4.43 25.58 17.17
C PRO A 9 -3.46 25.38 16.00
N ALA A 10 -3.64 26.15 14.94
CA ALA A 10 -2.73 26.16 13.80
C ALA A 10 -1.34 26.74 14.17
N PRO A 11 -0.23 26.14 13.71
CA PRO A 11 1.12 26.57 14.08
C PRO A 11 1.46 27.95 13.50
N THR A 12 2.43 28.63 14.12
CA THR A 12 2.86 29.96 13.67
C THR A 12 4.03 29.84 12.69
N PRO A 13 3.97 30.47 11.51
CA PRO A 13 5.10 30.51 10.59
C PRO A 13 6.23 31.40 11.12
N SER A 14 7.45 31.07 10.72
CA SER A 14 8.64 31.89 10.94
C SER A 14 9.43 32.04 9.64
N LEU A 15 10.16 33.14 9.50
CA LEU A 15 11.04 33.37 8.35
C LEU A 15 12.29 32.49 8.48
N LEU A 16 12.58 31.72 7.42
CA LEU A 16 13.76 30.88 7.34
C LEU A 16 14.82 31.57 6.49
N SER A 17 15.99 31.82 7.08
CA SER A 17 17.15 32.27 6.33
C SER A 17 17.67 31.14 5.44
N THR A 18 17.90 31.44 4.17
CA THR A 18 18.38 30.49 3.16
C THR A 18 19.67 30.98 2.51
N LEU A 19 20.52 30.05 2.11
CA LEU A 19 21.80 30.31 1.44
C LEU A 19 21.77 29.84 -0.02
N GLY A 20 22.80 30.19 -0.79
CA GLY A 20 23.03 29.67 -2.14
C GLY A 20 22.22 30.36 -3.24
N ASP A 21 21.91 29.62 -4.30
CA ASP A 21 21.24 30.11 -5.51
C ASP A 21 19.73 30.21 -5.28
N VAL A 22 19.30 31.22 -4.52
CA VAL A 22 17.89 31.42 -4.18
C VAL A 22 17.06 31.64 -5.47
N PRO A 23 15.89 30.99 -5.62
CA PRO A 23 15.06 31.11 -6.82
C PRO A 23 14.59 32.54 -7.16
N GLY A 24 14.58 33.45 -6.18
CA GLY A 24 14.10 34.82 -6.34
C GLY A 24 12.56 34.94 -6.45
N PRO A 25 12.03 36.17 -6.60
CA PRO A 25 10.60 36.44 -6.45
C PRO A 25 9.74 35.72 -7.49
N ARG A 26 8.75 34.93 -7.04
CA ARG A 26 7.90 34.14 -7.95
C ARG A 26 6.59 33.68 -7.35
N CYS A 27 5.62 33.41 -8.21
CA CYS A 27 4.35 32.79 -7.84
C CYS A 27 3.88 31.76 -8.88
N GLY A 28 2.93 30.89 -8.52
CA GLY A 28 2.39 29.85 -9.39
C GLY A 28 3.39 28.76 -9.77
N HIS A 29 4.45 28.60 -8.99
CA HIS A 29 5.41 27.49 -9.07
C HIS A 29 4.93 26.32 -8.20
N THR A 30 5.59 25.17 -8.31
CA THR A 30 5.40 24.05 -7.38
C THR A 30 6.61 23.86 -6.48
N LEU A 31 6.39 23.31 -5.28
CA LEU A 31 7.42 22.90 -4.33
C LEU A 31 7.11 21.44 -3.93
N THR A 32 8.02 20.53 -4.22
CA THR A 32 7.81 19.08 -4.03
C THR A 32 8.84 18.55 -3.04
N ALA A 33 8.40 17.89 -1.97
CA ALA A 33 9.30 17.22 -1.03
C ALA A 33 9.77 15.87 -1.59
N LEU A 34 11.06 15.60 -1.47
CA LEU A 34 11.64 14.29 -1.75
C LEU A 34 12.22 13.69 -0.48
N ALA A 35 11.92 12.40 -0.28
CA ALA A 35 12.53 11.60 0.77
C ALA A 35 14.06 11.48 0.57
N PRO A 36 14.83 11.29 1.64
CA PRO A 36 16.25 11.02 1.53
C PRO A 36 16.50 9.75 0.70
N SER A 37 17.61 9.71 -0.03
CA SER A 37 18.03 8.57 -0.85
C SER A 37 19.45 8.14 -0.50
N GLY A 38 19.68 6.83 -0.45
CA GLY A 38 20.95 6.24 -0.02
C GLY A 38 21.04 6.02 1.50
N GLU A 39 22.07 5.33 1.95
CA GLU A 39 22.28 5.05 3.37
C GLU A 39 22.92 6.25 4.08
N PRO A 40 22.40 6.71 5.24
CA PRO A 40 23.02 7.78 6.02
C PRO A 40 24.50 7.49 6.32
N GLY A 41 25.39 8.40 5.94
CA GLY A 41 26.83 8.27 6.12
C GLY A 41 27.59 7.64 4.94
N SER A 42 26.88 7.13 3.93
CA SER A 42 27.49 6.73 2.66
C SER A 42 27.83 7.95 1.79
N SER A 43 28.79 7.80 0.87
CA SER A 43 29.15 8.85 -0.09
C SER A 43 28.04 9.18 -1.10
N GLY A 44 27.03 8.32 -1.22
CA GLY A 44 25.85 8.50 -2.07
C GLY A 44 24.61 9.00 -1.33
N TYR A 45 24.70 9.28 -0.02
CA TYR A 45 23.57 9.79 0.75
C TYR A 45 23.15 11.18 0.30
N VAL A 46 21.90 11.32 -0.07
CA VAL A 46 21.25 12.61 -0.33
C VAL A 46 20.14 12.77 0.70
N GLY A 47 20.24 13.81 1.51
CA GLY A 47 19.25 14.13 2.54
C GLY A 47 17.89 14.55 1.94
N PRO A 48 16.88 14.78 2.80
CA PRO A 48 15.60 15.28 2.35
C PRO A 48 15.76 16.67 1.71
N ARG A 49 15.07 16.86 0.59
CA ARG A 49 15.20 18.07 -0.23
C ARG A 49 13.85 18.51 -0.79
N LEU A 50 13.73 19.80 -1.05
CA LEU A 50 12.58 20.38 -1.71
C LEU A 50 12.97 20.76 -3.14
N ILE A 51 12.15 20.38 -4.10
CA ILE A 51 12.35 20.71 -5.52
C ILE A 51 11.33 21.75 -5.92
N LEU A 52 11.82 22.92 -6.34
CA LEU A 52 11.03 23.98 -6.92
C LEU A 52 11.11 23.93 -8.44
N PHE A 53 9.96 24.01 -9.10
CA PHE A 53 9.89 24.10 -10.56
C PHE A 53 8.98 25.25 -11.02
N GLY A 54 9.48 25.99 -12.02
CA GLY A 54 8.71 26.98 -12.79
C GLY A 54 8.19 28.17 -11.99
N GLY A 55 7.01 28.65 -12.39
CA GLY A 55 6.35 29.86 -11.87
C GLY A 55 6.58 31.10 -12.73
N ALA A 56 5.92 32.19 -12.36
CA ALA A 56 6.10 33.50 -12.97
C ALA A 56 6.94 34.41 -12.07
N THR A 57 7.95 35.05 -12.65
CA THR A 57 8.89 35.96 -11.97
C THR A 57 8.61 37.44 -12.26
N ALA A 58 7.61 37.75 -13.08
CA ALA A 58 7.13 39.10 -13.34
C ALA A 58 5.60 39.16 -13.40
N LEU A 59 5.06 40.37 -13.32
CA LEU A 59 3.64 40.66 -13.44
C LEU A 59 3.48 41.68 -14.57
N GLU A 60 2.57 41.44 -15.52
CA GLU A 60 2.26 42.42 -16.57
C GLU A 60 1.27 43.47 -16.04
N GLY A 61 1.59 44.77 -16.16
CA GLY A 61 0.67 45.89 -15.86
C GLY A 61 1.16 47.00 -14.92
N SER A 62 2.41 47.00 -14.44
CA SER A 62 2.93 48.08 -13.55
C SER A 62 3.61 49.22 -14.33
N GLY A 63 2.85 49.96 -15.16
CA GLY A 63 3.38 51.12 -15.88
C GLY A 63 2.32 52.16 -16.25
N GLY A 64 2.26 53.26 -15.49
CA GLY A 64 1.73 54.55 -15.96
C GLY A 64 0.45 55.09 -15.29
N ALA A 65 0.62 56.15 -14.48
CA ALA A 65 -0.36 57.16 -14.06
C ALA A 65 -1.60 56.72 -13.25
N ALA A 66 -1.46 56.73 -11.92
CA ALA A 66 -2.60 56.88 -11.02
C ALA A 66 -3.16 58.31 -11.09
N GLY A 67 -4.25 58.52 -11.82
CA GLY A 67 -5.15 59.66 -11.65
C GLY A 67 -6.21 59.34 -10.58
N PRO A 68 -6.62 60.29 -9.72
CA PRO A 68 -7.58 60.00 -8.66
C PRO A 68 -9.00 59.95 -9.23
N GLY A 69 -9.62 58.75 -9.31
CA GLY A 69 -11.06 58.65 -9.58
C GLY A 69 -11.62 57.40 -10.28
N GLY A 70 -10.83 56.38 -10.62
CA GLY A 70 -11.35 55.17 -11.28
C GLY A 70 -11.71 54.04 -10.32
N SER A 71 -12.97 53.58 -10.31
CA SER A 71 -13.45 52.43 -9.54
C SER A 71 -12.76 51.12 -9.99
N GLY A 72 -12.40 50.28 -9.02
CA GLY A 72 -11.54 49.10 -9.21
C GLY A 72 -12.05 48.06 -10.21
N GLY A 73 -11.29 47.88 -11.29
CA GLY A 73 -11.28 46.68 -12.12
C GLY A 73 -10.20 45.71 -11.61
N GLY A 74 -10.57 44.43 -11.45
CA GLY A 74 -9.73 43.39 -10.84
C GLY A 74 -8.39 43.19 -11.56
N ALA A 75 -7.31 43.08 -10.78
CA ALA A 75 -5.98 42.76 -11.28
C ALA A 75 -5.90 41.32 -11.81
N GLY A 76 -6.29 41.12 -13.07
CA GLY A 76 -5.93 39.94 -13.86
C GLY A 76 -4.45 40.01 -14.19
N ILE A 77 -3.60 39.48 -13.32
CA ILE A 77 -2.15 39.43 -13.57
C ILE A 77 -1.89 38.46 -14.74
N ARG A 78 -1.45 39.00 -15.88
CA ARG A 78 -0.82 38.21 -16.93
C ARG A 78 0.56 37.78 -16.42
N LEU A 79 0.80 36.47 -16.45
CA LEU A 79 2.01 35.83 -15.92
C LEU A 79 3.18 36.06 -16.88
N ALA A 80 3.70 37.28 -16.89
CA ALA A 80 4.94 37.61 -17.59
C ALA A 80 6.13 36.92 -16.89
N GLY A 81 7.17 36.56 -17.64
CA GLY A 81 8.35 35.92 -17.06
C GLY A 81 8.08 34.53 -16.48
N ALA A 82 7.19 33.74 -17.11
CA ALA A 82 7.12 32.31 -16.78
C ALA A 82 8.50 31.66 -17.03
N THR A 83 8.94 30.83 -16.10
CA THR A 83 10.24 30.14 -16.16
C THR A 83 10.06 28.62 -16.17
N ALA A 84 11.09 27.91 -16.63
CA ALA A 84 11.26 26.46 -16.50
C ALA A 84 12.43 26.11 -15.55
N ASP A 85 12.88 27.07 -14.74
CA ASP A 85 13.96 26.86 -13.79
C ASP A 85 13.62 25.79 -12.76
N VAL A 86 14.63 24.98 -12.42
CA VAL A 86 14.60 23.99 -11.35
C VAL A 86 15.57 24.41 -10.26
N HIS A 87 15.10 24.45 -9.01
CA HIS A 87 15.97 24.67 -7.85
C HIS A 87 15.76 23.55 -6.84
N ALA A 88 16.84 23.13 -6.19
CA ALA A 88 16.81 22.19 -5.07
C ALA A 88 17.18 22.92 -3.80
N TYR A 89 16.37 22.75 -2.75
CA TYR A 89 16.68 23.20 -1.40
C TYR A 89 17.06 22.00 -0.55
N ASP A 90 18.30 22.00 -0.05
CA ASP A 90 18.76 21.03 0.93
C ASP A 90 18.39 21.51 2.33
N ILE A 91 17.60 20.70 3.05
CA ILE A 91 17.01 21.10 4.34
C ILE A 91 18.07 21.14 5.44
N ALA A 92 19.05 20.24 5.40
CA ALA A 92 20.08 20.14 6.44
C ALA A 92 21.05 21.34 6.37
N THR A 93 21.48 21.69 5.17
CA THR A 93 22.42 22.79 4.90
C THR A 93 21.73 24.14 4.68
N LYS A 94 20.40 24.14 4.58
CA LYS A 94 19.57 25.34 4.30
C LYS A 94 19.96 26.08 3.03
N THR A 95 20.46 25.35 2.04
CA THR A 95 21.08 25.91 0.83
C THR A 95 20.25 25.59 -0.39
N TRP A 96 19.99 26.60 -1.21
CA TRP A 96 19.44 26.46 -2.55
C TRP A 96 20.55 26.21 -3.57
N THR A 97 20.26 25.36 -4.55
CA THR A 97 21.12 25.12 -5.70
C THR A 97 20.26 25.18 -6.96
N LYS A 98 20.66 25.99 -7.94
CA LYS A 98 20.00 25.99 -9.24
C LYS A 98 20.44 24.76 -10.01
N LEU A 99 19.50 23.88 -10.31
CA LEU A 99 19.78 22.68 -11.09
C LEU A 99 19.76 23.00 -12.58
N GLN A 100 20.60 22.29 -13.34
CA GLN A 100 20.60 22.31 -14.80
C GLN A 100 20.37 20.89 -15.32
N PRO A 101 19.12 20.39 -15.26
CA PRO A 101 18.84 19.05 -15.74
C PRO A 101 19.03 18.96 -17.25
N ILE A 102 19.52 17.82 -17.72
CA ILE A 102 19.64 17.49 -19.15
C ILE A 102 18.34 16.85 -19.67
N GLY A 103 18.16 16.71 -20.98
CA GLY A 103 16.99 16.04 -21.57
C GLY A 103 15.95 17.03 -22.11
N GLU A 104 14.68 16.62 -22.11
CA GLU A 104 13.56 17.40 -22.66
C GLU A 104 12.75 18.07 -21.54
N PRO A 105 13.08 19.32 -21.13
CA PRO A 105 12.35 20.00 -20.07
C PRO A 105 10.94 20.41 -20.52
N PRO A 106 9.99 20.55 -19.58
CA PRO A 106 8.75 21.24 -19.86
C PRO A 106 9.01 22.70 -20.28
N SER A 107 8.16 23.23 -21.14
CA SER A 107 8.20 24.66 -21.49
C SER A 107 8.00 25.55 -20.24
N PRO A 108 8.51 26.79 -20.24
CA PRO A 108 8.28 27.74 -19.15
C PRO A 108 6.79 27.90 -18.83
N ARG A 109 6.43 27.78 -17.55
CA ARG A 109 5.02 27.68 -17.13
C ARG A 109 4.78 28.01 -15.67
N ALA A 110 3.54 28.37 -15.37
CA ALA A 110 3.01 28.49 -14.01
C ALA A 110 1.66 27.77 -13.90
N ALA A 111 1.14 27.64 -12.68
CA ALA A 111 -0.11 26.94 -12.39
C ALA A 111 -0.17 25.50 -12.95
N HIS A 112 0.99 24.86 -13.06
CA HIS A 112 1.12 23.42 -13.28
C HIS A 112 0.96 22.68 -11.96
N ALA A 113 0.78 21.38 -12.02
CA ALA A 113 0.80 20.52 -10.84
C ALA A 113 2.07 19.67 -10.83
N ALA A 114 2.58 19.37 -9.64
CA ALA A 114 3.74 18.50 -9.47
C ALA A 114 3.58 17.63 -8.22
N THR A 115 4.12 16.41 -8.27
CA THR A 115 4.12 15.50 -7.12
C THR A 115 5.33 14.56 -7.17
N ALA A 116 5.70 14.00 -6.03
CA ALA A 116 6.79 13.03 -5.94
C ALA A 116 6.30 11.64 -6.32
N VAL A 117 7.10 10.91 -7.10
CA VAL A 117 6.94 9.47 -7.34
C VAL A 117 8.29 8.83 -7.04
N GLY A 118 8.39 8.18 -5.87
CA GLY A 118 9.68 7.75 -5.32
C GLY A 118 10.62 8.94 -5.12
N THR A 119 11.78 8.92 -5.77
CA THR A 119 12.79 9.99 -5.73
C THR A 119 12.72 10.93 -6.93
N MET A 120 11.71 10.78 -7.79
CA MET A 120 11.50 11.60 -8.99
C MET A 120 10.37 12.62 -8.76
N VAL A 121 10.40 13.71 -9.52
CA VAL A 121 9.31 14.70 -9.54
C VAL A 121 8.56 14.60 -10.86
N VAL A 122 7.25 14.38 -10.78
CA VAL A 122 6.37 14.35 -11.95
C VAL A 122 5.69 15.71 -12.05
N VAL A 123 5.63 16.27 -13.26
CA VAL A 123 5.01 17.57 -13.57
C VAL A 123 4.00 17.39 -14.69
N GLN A 124 2.80 17.95 -14.52
CA GLN A 124 1.73 17.91 -15.52
C GLN A 124 1.15 19.30 -15.77
N GLY A 125 0.93 19.59 -17.05
CA GLY A 125 0.13 20.73 -17.51
C GLY A 125 0.64 22.09 -17.06
N GLY A 126 -0.27 23.05 -16.89
CA GLY A 126 0.04 24.45 -16.59
C GLY A 126 -0.12 25.37 -17.80
N ILE A 127 0.17 26.65 -17.59
CA ILE A 127 0.02 27.71 -18.59
C ILE A 127 1.35 28.43 -18.80
N GLY A 128 1.77 28.54 -20.06
CA GLY A 128 2.99 29.23 -20.47
C GLY A 128 2.75 30.68 -20.92
N PRO A 129 3.80 31.38 -21.38
CA PRO A 129 3.71 32.77 -21.87
C PRO A 129 2.70 32.97 -23.02
N ALA A 130 2.49 31.93 -23.83
CA ALA A 130 1.52 31.95 -24.92
C ALA A 130 0.05 31.95 -24.44
N GLY A 131 -0.20 31.81 -23.13
CA GLY A 131 -1.55 31.76 -22.56
C GLY A 131 -2.31 30.46 -22.82
N LEU A 132 -1.66 29.46 -23.41
CA LEU A 132 -2.26 28.16 -23.70
C LEU A 132 -2.01 27.17 -22.57
N ALA A 133 -3.06 26.44 -22.20
CA ALA A 133 -2.95 25.30 -21.30
C ALA A 133 -2.19 24.16 -22.00
N THR A 134 -1.49 23.36 -21.21
CA THR A 134 -0.69 22.22 -21.69
C THR A 134 -1.18 20.93 -21.05
N ASP A 135 -0.97 19.80 -21.74
CA ASP A 135 -1.37 18.44 -21.33
C ASP A 135 -0.18 17.48 -21.17
N ASP A 136 1.04 18.00 -21.34
CA ASP A 136 2.26 17.20 -21.29
C ASP A 136 2.58 16.75 -19.87
N LEU A 137 3.11 15.52 -19.79
CA LEU A 137 3.58 14.89 -18.57
C LEU A 137 5.10 14.75 -18.65
N HIS A 138 5.80 15.24 -17.63
CA HIS A 138 7.25 15.21 -17.56
C HIS A 138 7.71 14.64 -16.23
N VAL A 139 8.85 13.95 -16.26
CA VAL A 139 9.50 13.38 -15.08
C VAL A 139 10.89 13.96 -14.97
N LEU A 140 11.17 14.63 -13.85
CA LEU A 140 12.50 15.00 -13.44
C LEU A 140 13.08 13.87 -12.58
N ASP A 141 13.98 13.11 -13.19
CA ASP A 141 14.74 12.07 -12.55
C ASP A 141 15.97 12.66 -11.84
N LEU A 142 16.06 12.42 -10.54
CA LEU A 142 17.12 12.92 -9.66
C LEU A 142 17.93 11.78 -9.03
N THR A 143 17.80 10.55 -9.55
CA THR A 143 18.52 9.35 -9.07
C THR A 143 19.97 9.31 -9.55
N GLY A 144 20.24 9.85 -10.74
CA GLY A 144 21.57 9.89 -11.32
C GLY A 144 22.42 11.06 -10.81
N PRO A 145 23.74 11.05 -11.09
CA PRO A 145 24.66 12.13 -10.71
C PRO A 145 24.36 13.47 -11.41
N LYS A 146 23.61 13.44 -12.51
CA LYS A 146 23.07 14.62 -13.18
C LYS A 146 21.56 14.47 -13.31
N PRO A 147 20.76 15.43 -12.81
CA PRO A 147 19.32 15.45 -13.00
C PRO A 147 18.94 15.37 -14.48
N ARG A 148 17.85 14.67 -14.81
CA ARG A 148 17.41 14.48 -16.19
C ARG A 148 15.89 14.62 -16.33
N TRP A 149 15.46 15.37 -17.32
CA TRP A 149 14.08 15.41 -17.76
C TRP A 149 13.76 14.32 -18.77
N HIS A 150 12.59 13.71 -18.58
CA HIS A 150 11.96 12.79 -19.51
C HIS A 150 10.56 13.27 -19.80
N ARG A 151 10.23 13.45 -21.08
CA ARG A 151 8.84 13.60 -21.50
C ARG A 151 8.18 12.23 -21.52
N VAL A 152 7.07 12.08 -20.81
CA VAL A 152 6.31 10.83 -20.75
C VAL A 152 5.15 10.93 -21.74
N VAL A 153 5.16 10.02 -22.71
CA VAL A 153 4.03 9.84 -23.62
C VAL A 153 3.18 8.70 -23.10
N VAL A 154 1.96 9.05 -22.67
CA VAL A 154 0.96 8.09 -22.19
C VAL A 154 0.05 7.74 -23.36
N GLN A 155 -0.26 6.47 -23.55
CA GLN A 155 -1.14 6.05 -24.64
C GLN A 155 -2.61 6.28 -24.28
N GLY A 156 -3.42 6.55 -25.30
CA GLY A 156 -4.87 6.74 -25.15
C GLY A 156 -5.29 8.16 -24.74
N PRO A 157 -6.57 8.34 -24.40
CA PRO A 157 -7.08 9.62 -23.91
C PRO A 157 -6.47 9.93 -22.55
N GLY A 158 -6.21 11.21 -22.30
CA GLY A 158 -5.73 11.68 -21.02
C GLY A 158 -6.56 12.83 -20.48
N PRO A 159 -6.17 13.39 -19.32
CA PRO A 159 -6.80 14.58 -18.76
C PRO A 159 -6.80 15.79 -19.71
N GLY A 160 -5.99 15.79 -20.77
CA GLY A 160 -5.95 16.89 -21.73
C GLY A 160 -5.41 18.19 -21.12
N PRO A 161 -5.44 19.28 -21.90
CA PRO A 161 -4.74 20.50 -21.52
C PRO A 161 -5.41 21.17 -20.34
N ARG A 162 -4.65 21.45 -19.26
CA ARG A 162 -5.22 22.08 -18.07
C ARG A 162 -4.21 22.83 -17.22
N TYR A 163 -4.67 23.84 -16.50
CA TYR A 163 -3.90 24.58 -15.50
C TYR A 163 -4.72 24.83 -14.23
N GLY A 164 -4.04 25.10 -13.12
CA GLY A 164 -4.68 25.25 -11.80
C GLY A 164 -5.41 23.99 -11.34
N HIS A 165 -4.99 22.82 -11.83
CA HIS A 165 -5.48 21.53 -11.41
C HIS A 165 -4.65 20.99 -10.24
N VAL A 166 -5.13 19.90 -9.64
CA VAL A 166 -4.44 19.16 -8.60
C VAL A 166 -3.78 17.92 -9.21
N MET A 167 -2.57 17.61 -8.76
CA MET A 167 -1.95 16.31 -9.02
C MET A 167 -1.36 15.75 -7.72
N ALA A 168 -1.61 14.47 -7.43
CA ALA A 168 -1.11 13.81 -6.23
C ALA A 168 -0.92 12.31 -6.46
N LEU A 169 0.13 11.74 -5.86
CA LEU A 169 0.31 10.30 -5.79
C LEU A 169 -0.49 9.72 -4.61
N VAL A 170 -1.50 8.91 -4.91
CA VAL A 170 -2.36 8.28 -3.91
C VAL A 170 -2.01 6.80 -3.77
N GLY A 171 -1.90 6.34 -2.52
CA GLY A 171 -1.56 4.95 -2.20
C GLY A 171 -0.22 4.49 -2.79
N GLN A 172 0.71 5.44 -2.98
CA GLN A 172 2.03 5.21 -3.61
C GLN A 172 2.00 4.58 -5.01
N ARG A 173 0.84 4.62 -5.69
CA ARG A 173 0.62 3.91 -6.96
C ARG A 173 -0.20 4.69 -7.97
N PHE A 174 -1.25 5.36 -7.55
CA PHE A 174 -2.16 6.04 -8.48
C PHE A 174 -1.80 7.52 -8.56
N LEU A 175 -1.24 7.93 -9.68
CA LEU A 175 -1.04 9.34 -9.99
C LEU A 175 -2.39 9.93 -10.42
N LEU A 176 -2.98 10.78 -9.59
CA LEU A 176 -4.28 11.39 -9.85
C LEU A 176 -4.13 12.80 -10.43
N SER A 177 -4.94 13.14 -11.43
CA SER A 177 -5.14 14.50 -11.95
C SER A 177 -6.60 14.89 -11.73
N ILE A 178 -6.84 15.96 -10.98
CA ILE A 178 -8.18 16.33 -10.49
C ILE A 178 -8.45 17.79 -10.79
N SER A 179 -9.64 18.10 -11.31
CA SER A 179 -10.13 19.46 -11.54
C SER A 179 -9.22 20.31 -12.46
N GLY A 180 -9.32 21.63 -12.39
CA GLY A 180 -8.51 22.58 -13.16
C GLY A 180 -9.32 23.33 -14.19
N ASN A 181 -8.64 24.02 -15.11
CA ASN A 181 -9.27 24.73 -16.21
C ASN A 181 -8.60 24.36 -17.53
N ASP A 182 -9.39 24.01 -18.53
CA ASP A 182 -8.94 23.58 -19.87
C ASP A 182 -8.64 24.74 -20.84
N GLY A 183 -8.68 25.98 -20.34
CA GLY A 183 -8.61 27.20 -21.14
C GLY A 183 -9.99 27.75 -21.50
N LYS A 184 -11.08 26.99 -21.28
CA LYS A 184 -12.45 27.40 -21.56
C LYS A 184 -13.32 27.39 -20.29
N ARG A 185 -13.21 26.35 -19.48
CA ARG A 185 -14.06 26.15 -18.29
C ARG A 185 -13.33 25.40 -17.18
N PRO A 186 -13.76 25.58 -15.92
CA PRO A 186 -13.36 24.69 -14.83
C PRO A 186 -13.86 23.25 -15.05
N LEU A 187 -13.11 22.29 -14.51
CA LEU A 187 -13.36 20.85 -14.62
C LEU A 187 -13.60 20.24 -13.22
N SER A 188 -14.32 19.12 -13.18
CA SER A 188 -14.57 18.32 -11.97
C SER A 188 -14.17 16.84 -12.15
N ASP A 189 -13.49 16.53 -13.25
CA ASP A 189 -13.07 15.17 -13.57
C ASP A 189 -11.90 14.70 -12.71
N VAL A 190 -11.79 13.38 -12.60
CA VAL A 190 -10.72 12.68 -11.90
C VAL A 190 -10.10 11.70 -12.88
N TRP A 191 -8.81 11.82 -13.12
CA TRP A 191 -8.04 10.89 -13.95
C TRP A 191 -7.01 10.19 -13.10
N ALA A 192 -6.85 8.88 -13.29
CA ALA A 192 -5.83 8.08 -12.63
C ALA A 192 -4.89 7.45 -13.65
N LEU A 193 -3.60 7.53 -13.36
CA LEU A 193 -2.56 6.75 -14.02
C LEU A 193 -1.96 5.80 -12.99
N ASP A 194 -2.03 4.50 -13.27
CA ASP A 194 -1.42 3.47 -12.42
C ASP A 194 0.09 3.39 -12.75
N THR A 195 0.92 3.87 -11.83
CA THR A 195 2.38 3.92 -12.02
C THR A 195 3.03 2.53 -12.02
N ALA A 196 2.30 1.49 -11.58
CA ALA A 196 2.78 0.11 -11.57
C ALA A 196 2.32 -0.69 -12.80
N ALA A 197 1.34 -0.21 -13.57
CA ALA A 197 0.80 -0.92 -14.74
C ALA A 197 1.40 -0.39 -16.04
N LYS A 198 1.85 -1.31 -16.91
CA LYS A 198 2.33 -0.99 -18.26
C LYS A 198 1.44 -1.68 -19.31
N PRO A 199 1.14 -1.03 -20.45
CA PRO A 199 1.51 0.35 -20.81
C PRO A 199 0.89 1.38 -19.87
N TYR A 200 1.57 2.52 -19.69
CA TYR A 200 1.01 3.61 -18.90
C TYR A 200 -0.17 4.20 -19.66
N GLU A 201 -1.32 4.25 -18.99
CA GLU A 201 -2.58 4.73 -19.53
C GLU A 201 -3.28 5.59 -18.49
N TRP A 202 -3.79 6.73 -18.93
CA TRP A 202 -4.73 7.52 -18.15
C TRP A 202 -6.12 6.90 -18.24
N LYS A 203 -6.79 6.76 -17.10
CA LYS A 203 -8.18 6.32 -17.03
C LYS A 203 -9.00 7.36 -16.28
N GLU A 204 -10.07 7.81 -16.91
CA GLU A 204 -11.06 8.63 -16.21
C GLU A 204 -11.73 7.76 -15.15
N VAL A 205 -11.72 8.25 -13.92
CA VAL A 205 -12.20 7.53 -12.75
C VAL A 205 -13.67 7.87 -12.55
N GLN A 206 -14.52 6.84 -12.61
CA GLN A 206 -15.87 6.97 -12.10
C GLN A 206 -15.82 7.00 -10.58
N THR A 207 -16.36 8.07 -10.02
CA THR A 207 -16.39 8.29 -8.56
C THR A 207 -17.82 8.20 -8.06
N GLU A 208 -17.98 7.60 -6.88
CA GLU A 208 -19.22 7.62 -6.12
C GLU A 208 -19.22 8.77 -5.11
N GLY A 209 -20.41 9.13 -4.60
CA GLY A 209 -20.57 10.20 -3.64
C GLY A 209 -20.56 11.60 -4.24
N GLU A 210 -20.80 12.60 -3.38
CA GLU A 210 -20.83 14.01 -3.79
C GLU A 210 -19.41 14.58 -3.81
N GLY A 211 -18.83 14.66 -5.00
CA GLY A 211 -17.51 15.23 -5.24
C GLY A 211 -17.48 16.76 -5.33
N PRO A 212 -16.29 17.35 -5.46
CA PRO A 212 -16.15 18.79 -5.63
C PRO A 212 -16.85 19.27 -6.92
N PRO A 213 -17.50 20.45 -6.90
CA PRO A 213 -18.02 21.04 -8.12
C PRO A 213 -16.86 21.44 -9.07
N PRO A 214 -17.13 21.69 -10.37
CA PRO A 214 -16.11 22.13 -11.31
C PRO A 214 -15.34 23.35 -10.79
N CYS A 215 -14.04 23.20 -10.62
CA CYS A 215 -13.23 24.21 -9.98
C CYS A 215 -11.80 24.26 -10.51
N MET A 216 -11.14 25.39 -10.26
CA MET A 216 -9.71 25.56 -10.52
C MET A 216 -9.05 26.26 -9.33
N TYR A 217 -7.74 26.09 -9.21
CA TYR A 217 -6.92 26.60 -8.11
C TYR A 217 -7.38 26.12 -6.73
N ALA A 218 -8.00 24.93 -6.67
CA ALA A 218 -8.07 24.12 -5.48
C ALA A 218 -6.68 23.56 -5.15
N THR A 219 -6.48 23.09 -3.93
CA THR A 219 -5.28 22.32 -3.61
C THR A 219 -5.65 21.02 -2.92
N ALA A 220 -4.78 20.03 -3.04
CA ALA A 220 -4.94 18.78 -2.35
C ALA A 220 -3.60 18.26 -1.85
N SER A 221 -3.69 17.38 -0.85
CA SER A 221 -2.55 16.59 -0.39
C SER A 221 -3.03 15.15 -0.17
N ALA A 222 -2.15 14.19 -0.41
CA ALA A 222 -2.40 12.78 -0.17
C ALA A 222 -1.61 12.33 1.06
N ARG A 223 -2.27 11.58 1.94
CA ARG A 223 -1.65 10.93 3.08
C ARG A 223 -1.11 9.55 2.69
N SER A 224 -0.17 9.05 3.47
CA SER A 224 0.47 7.74 3.25
C SER A 224 -0.52 6.58 3.19
N ASP A 225 -1.67 6.67 3.86
CA ASP A 225 -2.72 5.66 3.87
C ASP A 225 -3.65 5.68 2.64
N GLY A 226 -3.40 6.58 1.69
CA GLY A 226 -4.18 6.68 0.46
C GLY A 226 -5.42 7.58 0.56
N LEU A 227 -5.63 8.28 1.68
CA LEU A 227 -6.62 9.35 1.73
C LEU A 227 -6.07 10.62 1.05
N LEU A 228 -6.80 11.13 0.06
CA LEU A 228 -6.54 12.45 -0.52
C LEU A 228 -7.58 13.44 -0.01
N LEU A 229 -7.15 14.62 0.44
CA LEU A 229 -8.05 15.73 0.76
C LEU A 229 -7.85 16.88 -0.21
N LEU A 230 -8.92 17.29 -0.89
CA LEU A 230 -8.99 18.45 -1.75
C LEU A 230 -9.79 19.56 -1.07
N CYS A 231 -9.32 20.80 -1.11
CA CYS A 231 -10.02 21.94 -0.52
C CYS A 231 -10.01 23.20 -1.39
N GLY A 232 -11.09 23.97 -1.26
CA GLY A 232 -11.27 25.27 -1.88
C GLY A 232 -11.32 25.25 -3.41
N GLY A 233 -10.73 26.28 -4.02
CA GLY A 233 -10.80 26.55 -5.45
C GLY A 233 -11.82 27.64 -5.78
N ARG A 234 -12.00 27.91 -7.07
CA ARG A 234 -13.02 28.84 -7.58
C ARG A 234 -13.76 28.23 -8.76
N ASP A 235 -15.00 28.65 -8.93
CA ASP A 235 -15.82 28.31 -10.10
C ASP A 235 -15.53 29.21 -11.31
N SER A 236 -16.33 29.07 -12.37
CA SER A 236 -16.22 29.86 -13.60
C SER A 236 -16.55 31.34 -13.39
N SER A 237 -17.36 31.64 -12.38
CA SER A 237 -17.75 33.01 -11.99
C SER A 237 -16.74 33.65 -11.03
N SER A 238 -15.58 33.03 -10.84
CA SER A 238 -14.53 33.48 -9.90
C SER A 238 -14.98 33.52 -8.44
N VAL A 239 -16.04 32.79 -8.10
CA VAL A 239 -16.52 32.68 -6.73
C VAL A 239 -15.65 31.66 -5.99
N PRO A 240 -15.05 32.03 -4.86
CA PRO A 240 -14.27 31.10 -4.04
C PRO A 240 -15.18 30.02 -3.43
N LEU A 241 -14.69 28.78 -3.40
CA LEU A 241 -15.36 27.63 -2.82
C LEU A 241 -14.86 27.38 -1.39
N ALA A 242 -15.76 26.95 -0.51
CA ALA A 242 -15.44 26.60 0.88
C ALA A 242 -15.34 25.09 1.13
N GLY A 243 -15.75 24.27 0.16
CA GLY A 243 -15.80 22.82 0.30
C GLY A 243 -14.42 22.21 0.53
N ALA A 244 -14.41 21.13 1.31
CA ALA A 244 -13.30 20.22 1.44
C ALA A 244 -13.83 18.79 1.26
N PHE A 245 -13.12 17.98 0.47
CA PHE A 245 -13.58 16.68 0.01
C PHE A 245 -12.46 15.66 0.16
N GLY A 246 -12.78 14.51 0.75
CA GLY A 246 -11.91 13.34 0.80
C GLY A 246 -12.18 12.42 -0.38
N LEU A 247 -11.14 12.03 -1.10
CA LEU A 247 -11.17 10.96 -2.08
C LEU A 247 -10.44 9.76 -1.50
N ALA A 248 -11.14 8.63 -1.42
CA ALA A 248 -10.57 7.36 -1.00
C ALA A 248 -10.85 6.29 -2.04
N ARG A 249 -9.90 5.36 -2.20
CA ARG A 249 -10.09 4.16 -3.01
C ARG A 249 -10.47 2.99 -2.11
N HIS A 250 -11.61 2.39 -2.38
CA HIS A 250 -12.04 1.15 -1.77
C HIS A 250 -11.22 -0.03 -2.25
N ARG A 251 -11.30 -1.13 -1.51
CA ARG A 251 -10.56 -2.36 -1.79
C ARG A 251 -11.02 -3.03 -3.09
N ASP A 252 -12.31 -2.95 -3.39
CA ASP A 252 -12.92 -3.39 -4.64
C ASP A 252 -12.49 -2.53 -5.87
N GLY A 253 -11.71 -1.47 -5.63
CA GLY A 253 -11.18 -0.60 -6.65
C GLY A 253 -12.04 0.61 -6.98
N ARG A 254 -13.22 0.73 -6.37
CA ARG A 254 -14.09 1.90 -6.52
C ARG A 254 -13.49 3.11 -5.82
N TRP A 255 -13.75 4.30 -6.36
CA TRP A 255 -13.31 5.56 -5.79
C TRP A 255 -14.53 6.30 -5.25
N GLU A 256 -14.45 6.82 -4.04
CA GLU A 256 -15.55 7.53 -3.40
C GLU A 256 -15.10 8.89 -2.90
N TRP A 257 -15.89 9.91 -3.24
CA TRP A 257 -15.84 11.22 -2.64
C TRP A 257 -16.72 11.29 -1.39
N ALA A 258 -16.18 11.90 -0.34
CA ALA A 258 -16.94 12.28 0.83
C ALA A 258 -16.63 13.72 1.22
N SER A 259 -17.61 14.44 1.76
CA SER A 259 -17.35 15.74 2.38
C SER A 259 -16.41 15.57 3.58
N ALA A 260 -15.38 16.40 3.65
CA ALA A 260 -14.48 16.41 4.79
C ALA A 260 -15.21 16.90 6.05
N PRO A 261 -14.91 16.34 7.23
CA PRO A 261 -15.61 16.69 8.47
C PRO A 261 -15.30 18.12 8.93
N GLY A 262 -16.21 18.67 9.74
CA GLY A 262 -16.07 19.98 10.37
C GLY A 262 -16.41 21.16 9.45
N VAL A 263 -16.20 22.37 9.98
CA VAL A 263 -16.53 23.61 9.27
C VAL A 263 -15.28 24.26 8.69
N SER A 264 -15.17 24.28 7.37
CA SER A 264 -14.06 24.93 6.67
C SER A 264 -13.98 26.44 6.99
N PRO A 265 -12.79 26.98 7.33
CA PRO A 265 -12.64 28.33 7.89
C PRO A 265 -12.99 29.49 6.97
N SER A 266 -12.77 29.37 5.65
CA SER A 266 -13.30 30.33 4.69
C SER A 266 -13.25 29.79 3.25
N PRO A 267 -14.18 30.22 2.38
CA PRO A 267 -14.02 30.05 0.94
C PRO A 267 -12.68 30.63 0.47
N ARG A 268 -11.93 29.93 -0.38
CA ARG A 268 -10.63 30.41 -0.91
C ARG A 268 -10.13 29.64 -2.13
N TYR A 269 -9.27 30.27 -2.93
CA TYR A 269 -8.53 29.65 -4.03
C TYR A 269 -7.06 30.12 -4.04
N GLN A 270 -6.18 29.46 -4.80
CA GLN A 270 -4.74 29.81 -4.87
C GLN A 270 -4.01 29.79 -3.51
N HIS A 271 -4.50 28.97 -2.58
CA HIS A 271 -3.82 28.66 -1.33
C HIS A 271 -2.86 27.48 -1.55
N ALA A 272 -2.17 27.01 -0.51
CA ALA A 272 -1.43 25.76 -0.52
C ALA A 272 -1.94 24.85 0.61
N ALA A 273 -2.03 23.54 0.35
CA ALA A 273 -2.42 22.53 1.33
C ALA A 273 -1.40 21.38 1.37
N VAL A 274 -1.03 20.95 2.58
CA VAL A 274 -0.11 19.82 2.77
C VAL A 274 -0.43 19.05 4.05
N PHE A 275 -0.31 17.73 4.00
CA PHE A 275 -0.40 16.90 5.20
C PHE A 275 0.89 16.94 6.03
N VAL A 276 0.71 17.04 7.35
CA VAL A 276 1.69 16.66 8.38
C VAL A 276 0.98 15.65 9.28
N ASN A 277 1.45 14.40 9.26
CA ASN A 277 0.79 13.29 9.96
C ASN A 277 -0.71 13.21 9.60
N ALA A 278 -1.61 13.34 10.59
CA ALA A 278 -3.06 13.33 10.40
C ALA A 278 -3.69 14.72 10.19
N ARG A 279 -2.88 15.78 10.06
CA ARG A 279 -3.34 17.17 10.00
C ARG A 279 -3.09 17.76 8.62
N LEU A 280 -4.14 18.27 7.97
CA LEU A 280 -4.02 18.97 6.69
C LEU A 280 -3.83 20.46 6.96
N HIS A 281 -2.64 20.98 6.70
CA HIS A 281 -2.30 22.39 6.84
C HIS A 281 -2.66 23.15 5.56
N VAL A 282 -3.50 24.17 5.69
CA VAL A 282 -3.94 25.06 4.62
C VAL A 282 -3.40 26.46 4.91
N SER A 283 -2.69 27.04 3.95
CA SER A 283 -2.04 28.35 4.09
C SER A 283 -2.37 29.31 2.96
N GLY A 284 -2.61 30.56 3.32
CA GLY A 284 -2.94 31.68 2.44
C GLY A 284 -4.21 31.48 1.61
N GLY A 285 -4.22 32.12 0.45
CA GLY A 285 -5.32 32.08 -0.52
C GLY A 285 -5.95 33.43 -0.78
N ALA A 286 -6.75 33.46 -1.85
CA ALA A 286 -7.54 34.60 -2.28
C ALA A 286 -9.04 34.32 -2.16
N LEU A 287 -9.79 35.38 -1.94
CA LEU A 287 -11.24 35.53 -2.01
C LEU A 287 -11.61 36.14 -3.37
N GLY A 288 -12.91 36.19 -3.68
CA GLY A 288 -13.42 36.82 -4.89
C GLY A 288 -12.94 38.27 -5.04
N GLY A 289 -12.61 38.66 -6.27
CA GLY A 289 -12.06 39.99 -6.59
C GLY A 289 -10.56 40.14 -6.31
N GLY A 290 -9.81 39.05 -6.14
CA GLY A 290 -8.36 39.08 -5.91
C GLY A 290 -7.94 39.55 -4.51
N ARG A 291 -8.89 39.64 -3.58
CA ARG A 291 -8.64 40.02 -2.19
C ARG A 291 -8.01 38.84 -1.45
N MET A 292 -7.00 39.07 -0.63
CA MET A 292 -6.39 38.01 0.17
C MET A 292 -7.28 37.63 1.34
N VAL A 293 -7.22 36.35 1.75
CA VAL A 293 -7.84 35.90 3.00
C VAL A 293 -7.28 36.71 4.17
N ASP A 294 -8.12 37.00 5.17
CA ASP A 294 -7.71 37.76 6.36
C ASP A 294 -6.63 37.05 7.19
N ASP A 295 -5.90 37.81 8.02
CA ASP A 295 -4.74 37.30 8.77
C ASP A 295 -5.12 36.16 9.72
N ALA A 296 -6.30 36.22 10.35
CA ALA A 296 -6.75 35.20 11.29
C ALA A 296 -7.10 33.86 10.61
N SER A 297 -7.55 33.91 9.36
CA SER A 297 -7.94 32.75 8.55
C SER A 297 -6.88 32.41 7.48
N SER A 298 -5.76 33.13 7.45
CA SER A 298 -4.63 32.88 6.53
C SER A 298 -3.95 31.54 6.79
N ILE A 299 -4.23 30.90 7.92
CA ILE A 299 -3.86 29.52 8.20
C ILE A 299 -5.05 28.78 8.79
N ALA A 300 -5.19 27.53 8.37
CA ALA A 300 -6.21 26.61 8.81
C ALA A 300 -5.65 25.20 8.84
N VAL A 301 -6.06 24.41 9.82
CA VAL A 301 -5.65 23.01 9.93
C VAL A 301 -6.86 22.13 10.11
N LEU A 302 -7.08 21.17 9.21
CA LEU A 302 -8.04 20.11 9.44
C LEU A 302 -7.34 18.96 10.15
N ASP A 303 -7.73 18.74 11.41
CA ASP A 303 -7.35 17.52 12.13
C ASP A 303 -8.30 16.41 11.73
N THR A 304 -7.80 15.47 10.91
CA THR A 304 -8.64 14.38 10.40
C THR A 304 -8.96 13.32 11.44
N ALA A 305 -8.18 13.23 12.52
CA ALA A 305 -8.45 12.31 13.62
C ALA A 305 -9.56 12.85 14.53
N ALA A 306 -9.54 14.17 14.80
CA ALA A 306 -10.58 14.83 15.58
C ALA A 306 -11.80 15.25 14.75
N GLY A 307 -11.69 15.29 13.42
CA GLY A 307 -12.77 15.71 12.52
C GLY A 307 -13.10 17.19 12.62
N VAL A 308 -12.14 18.03 13.00
CA VAL A 308 -12.34 19.47 13.25
C VAL A 308 -11.34 20.34 12.52
N TRP A 309 -11.79 21.50 12.09
CA TRP A 309 -10.94 22.56 11.58
C TRP A 309 -10.49 23.46 12.73
N CYS A 310 -9.22 23.80 12.77
CA CYS A 310 -8.62 24.72 13.72
C CYS A 310 -7.98 25.90 12.99
N ASP A 311 -8.09 27.09 13.56
CA ASP A 311 -7.28 28.25 13.18
C ASP A 311 -6.29 28.58 14.32
N ARG A 312 -5.68 29.77 14.29
CA ARG A 312 -4.74 30.20 15.35
C ARG A 312 -5.41 30.50 16.69
N ARG A 313 -6.73 30.70 16.71
CA ARG A 313 -7.50 31.10 17.89
C ARG A 313 -8.10 29.87 18.57
N SER A 314 -8.74 28.97 17.83
CA SER A 314 -9.40 27.76 18.35
C SER A 314 -10.01 26.91 17.22
N VAL A 315 -10.85 25.93 17.57
CA VAL A 315 -11.74 25.22 16.65
C VAL A 315 -12.64 26.19 15.90
N VAL A 316 -12.75 26.00 14.59
CA VAL A 316 -13.66 26.73 13.71
C VAL A 316 -15.05 26.13 13.85
N THR A 317 -15.95 26.85 14.51
CA THR A 317 -17.34 26.42 14.75
C THR A 317 -18.35 27.03 13.77
N SER A 318 -17.95 28.06 13.01
CA SER A 318 -18.77 28.69 11.98
C SER A 318 -17.85 29.22 10.86
N PRO A 319 -18.25 29.17 9.58
CA PRO A 319 -17.49 29.82 8.53
C PRO A 319 -17.36 31.29 8.88
N ARG A 320 -16.16 31.86 8.83
CA ARG A 320 -16.01 33.30 9.05
C ARG A 320 -16.27 34.00 7.72
N PRO A 321 -17.42 34.69 7.54
CA PRO A 321 -17.56 35.58 6.40
C PRO A 321 -16.52 36.65 6.62
N GLY A 322 -15.51 36.75 5.75
CA GLY A 322 -14.41 37.70 5.89
C GLY A 322 -14.93 39.13 6.04
N ARG A 323 -15.19 39.55 7.29
CA ARG A 323 -15.59 40.90 7.64
C ARG A 323 -14.30 41.70 7.70
N TYR A 324 -14.15 42.54 6.71
CA TYR A 324 -13.18 43.61 6.67
C TYR A 324 -13.32 44.46 7.94
N SER A 325 -12.26 44.55 8.75
CA SER A 325 -12.05 45.74 9.56
C SER A 325 -11.21 46.68 8.69
N ALA A 326 -11.86 47.67 8.09
CA ALA A 326 -11.21 48.97 7.99
C ALA A 326 -10.94 49.38 9.45
N ASP A 327 -9.76 49.91 9.76
CA ASP A 327 -9.47 50.51 11.06
C ASP A 327 -9.25 49.57 12.26
N SER A 328 -8.41 48.55 12.11
CA SER A 328 -7.50 48.21 13.22
C SER A 328 -6.10 48.62 12.81
N SER A 329 -5.57 49.65 13.46
CA SER A 329 -4.18 50.09 13.37
C SER A 329 -3.26 48.89 13.22
N ALA A 330 -2.68 48.76 12.04
CA ALA A 330 -1.66 47.76 11.77
C ALA A 330 -0.53 47.94 12.78
N GLU A 331 -0.39 46.99 13.69
CA GLU A 331 0.96 46.65 14.16
C GLU A 331 1.65 46.01 12.96
N SER A 332 2.26 46.85 12.11
CA SER A 332 3.14 46.37 11.05
C SER A 332 4.25 45.57 11.70
N GLY A 333 4.30 44.26 11.41
CA GLY A 333 5.31 43.36 11.96
C GLY A 333 4.80 42.12 12.69
N SER A 334 3.49 41.85 12.75
CA SER A 334 3.01 40.57 13.30
C SER A 334 3.33 39.40 12.36
N MET A 335 3.85 38.29 12.89
CA MET A 335 4.14 37.04 12.14
C MET A 335 2.90 36.45 11.42
N ALA A 336 1.68 36.95 11.73
CA ALA A 336 0.44 36.58 11.06
C ALA A 336 0.34 37.12 9.61
N GLU A 337 0.93 38.27 9.33
CA GLU A 337 0.87 38.94 8.03
C GLU A 337 1.69 38.21 6.96
N LEU A 338 2.61 37.33 7.39
CA LEU A 338 3.44 36.54 6.50
C LEU A 338 2.61 35.60 5.61
N LEU A 339 1.49 35.05 6.11
CA LEU A 339 0.66 34.11 5.35
C LEU A 339 -0.47 34.76 4.57
N ARG A 340 -0.58 36.10 4.64
CA ARG A 340 -1.49 36.86 3.78
C ARG A 340 -0.91 36.94 2.36
N ARG A 341 -0.93 35.81 1.67
CA ARG A 341 -0.38 35.58 0.33
C ARG A 341 -1.22 34.57 -0.44
N CYS A 342 -1.08 34.53 -1.75
CA CYS A 342 -1.63 33.48 -2.60
C CYS A 342 -0.63 33.05 -3.67
N ARG A 343 -0.92 31.96 -4.39
CA ARG A 343 -0.06 31.40 -5.45
C ARG A 343 1.36 31.04 -4.98
N HIS A 344 1.55 30.84 -3.69
CA HIS A 344 2.75 30.23 -3.11
C HIS A 344 2.66 28.71 -3.21
N ALA A 345 3.78 28.03 -3.01
CA ALA A 345 3.82 26.59 -2.89
C ALA A 345 4.19 26.18 -1.45
N ALA A 346 3.69 25.03 -1.01
CA ALA A 346 4.03 24.45 0.28
C ALA A 346 4.37 22.97 0.14
N ALA A 347 5.28 22.49 0.98
CA ALA A 347 5.69 21.09 1.05
C ALA A 347 6.03 20.72 2.50
N ALA A 348 5.84 19.46 2.88
CA ALA A 348 6.12 18.97 4.24
C ALA A 348 7.27 17.96 4.23
N VAL A 349 8.15 18.07 5.23
CA VAL A 349 9.18 17.08 5.53
C VAL A 349 9.22 16.87 7.04
N GLY A 350 8.89 15.66 7.49
CA GLY A 350 8.68 15.39 8.91
C GLY A 350 7.55 16.25 9.48
N GLU A 351 7.79 16.90 10.61
CA GLU A 351 6.84 17.81 11.29
C GLU A 351 6.92 19.26 10.80
N GLN A 352 7.69 19.53 9.74
CA GLN A 352 7.93 20.88 9.23
C GLN A 352 7.20 21.12 7.91
N VAL A 353 6.45 22.23 7.84
CA VAL A 353 5.85 22.75 6.60
C VAL A 353 6.68 23.91 6.09
N PHE A 354 7.18 23.78 4.88
CA PHE A 354 7.93 24.80 4.17
C PHE A 354 7.03 25.51 3.16
N ILE A 355 7.08 26.84 3.13
CA ILE A 355 6.30 27.68 2.21
C ILE A 355 7.25 28.62 1.50
N TYR A 356 7.18 28.68 0.16
CA TYR A 356 8.06 29.55 -0.63
C TYR A 356 7.27 30.50 -1.53
N GLY A 357 7.72 31.76 -1.55
CA GLY A 357 7.28 32.79 -2.48
C GLY A 357 5.78 33.08 -2.43
N GLY A 358 5.20 33.38 -3.59
CA GLY A 358 3.80 33.75 -3.77
C GLY A 358 3.60 35.22 -4.12
N LEU A 359 2.38 35.68 -3.95
CA LEU A 359 1.95 37.03 -4.29
C LEU A 359 1.22 37.65 -3.10
N ARG A 360 1.59 38.89 -2.76
CA ARG A 360 0.91 39.70 -1.74
C ARG A 360 0.74 41.12 -2.24
N GLY A 361 -0.50 41.57 -2.38
CA GLY A 361 -0.81 42.97 -2.77
C GLY A 361 -0.16 43.41 -4.09
N GLY A 362 0.00 42.51 -5.06
CA GLY A 362 0.68 42.80 -6.33
C GLY A 362 2.20 42.72 -6.27
N VAL A 363 2.79 42.29 -5.15
CA VAL A 363 4.24 42.10 -4.99
C VAL A 363 4.56 40.60 -4.98
N LEU A 364 5.49 40.19 -5.83
CA LEU A 364 6.04 38.84 -5.81
C LEU A 364 6.96 38.68 -4.60
N LEU A 365 6.82 37.55 -3.93
CA LEU A 365 7.61 37.20 -2.76
C LEU A 365 8.68 36.17 -3.13
N ASP A 366 9.81 36.22 -2.43
CA ASP A 366 10.96 35.31 -2.54
C ASP A 366 11.36 34.69 -1.20
N ASP A 367 10.57 34.94 -0.15
CA ASP A 367 10.84 34.47 1.20
C ASP A 367 10.50 32.98 1.37
N MET A 368 11.26 32.33 2.25
CA MET A 368 11.03 30.97 2.71
C MET A 368 10.48 31.03 4.13
N LEU A 369 9.30 30.46 4.36
CA LEU A 369 8.72 30.31 5.69
C LEU A 369 8.80 28.85 6.12
N VAL A 370 8.94 28.63 7.42
CA VAL A 370 8.80 27.31 8.05
C VAL A 370 7.79 27.38 9.18
N GLN A 371 6.91 26.39 9.22
CA GLN A 371 6.02 26.11 10.35
C GLN A 371 6.42 24.76 10.94
N GLU A 372 6.50 24.68 12.26
CA GLU A 372 6.73 23.43 12.96
C GLU A 372 5.44 23.05 13.68
N ASP A 373 4.93 21.86 13.39
CA ASP A 373 3.80 21.28 14.12
C ASP A 373 4.33 20.23 15.11
N THR A 374 5.01 20.70 16.15
CA THR A 374 5.56 19.84 17.20
C THR A 374 4.46 19.26 18.07
N SER A 375 4.52 17.95 18.28
CA SER A 375 3.76 17.22 19.30
C SER A 375 4.00 17.83 20.70
N THR A 376 2.98 17.87 21.57
CA THR A 376 3.08 18.56 22.88
C THR A 376 3.93 17.76 23.90
N PRO A 377 4.37 18.39 25.02
CA PRO A 377 4.98 17.69 26.16
C PRO A 377 4.14 16.56 26.77
N SER A 378 2.90 16.32 26.39
CA SER A 378 2.15 15.12 26.79
C SER A 378 2.64 13.90 26.00
N GLU A 379 2.87 14.07 24.69
CA GLU A 379 3.48 13.07 23.80
C GLU A 379 4.99 12.97 24.04
N LEU A 380 5.64 14.09 24.37
CA LEU A 380 7.04 14.18 24.78
C LEU A 380 7.29 13.80 26.25
N ALA A 381 6.33 13.82 27.17
CA ALA A 381 6.50 13.30 28.54
C ALA A 381 6.30 11.79 28.58
N ALA A 382 5.45 11.23 27.71
CA ALA A 382 5.43 9.80 27.45
C ALA A 382 6.79 9.33 26.87
N SER A 383 7.43 10.13 26.00
CA SER A 383 8.75 9.80 25.44
C SER A 383 9.95 10.17 26.34
N ALA A 384 9.89 11.27 27.10
CA ALA A 384 10.96 11.72 27.99
C ALA A 384 10.95 11.02 29.36
N ALA A 385 9.80 10.54 29.85
CA ALA A 385 9.77 9.65 31.02
C ALA A 385 10.43 8.28 30.70
N ALA A 386 10.43 7.86 29.44
CA ALA A 386 11.16 6.68 28.99
C ALA A 386 12.68 6.92 28.87
N ILE A 387 13.11 8.13 28.50
CA ILE A 387 14.54 8.49 28.39
C ILE A 387 15.16 8.82 29.77
N GLY A 388 14.42 9.49 30.66
CA GLY A 388 14.88 9.80 32.02
C GLY A 388 15.09 8.56 32.90
N ALA A 389 14.35 7.48 32.64
CA ALA A 389 14.54 6.19 33.31
C ALA A 389 15.84 5.46 32.88
N GLN A 390 16.44 5.84 31.73
CA GLN A 390 17.75 5.32 31.30
C GLN A 390 18.95 6.07 31.93
N ALA A 391 18.76 7.28 32.46
CA ALA A 391 19.85 8.07 33.06
C ALA A 391 20.01 7.88 34.57
N ALA A 392 19.04 7.26 35.27
CA ALA A 392 19.10 7.02 36.71
C ALA A 392 19.78 5.70 37.11
N ASN A 393 20.35 4.94 36.16
CA ASN A 393 20.99 3.65 36.45
C ASN A 393 22.51 3.60 36.16
N GLN A 394 23.17 4.75 36.17
CA GLN A 394 24.63 4.82 36.19
C GLN A 394 25.13 5.91 37.14
N THR A 395 25.08 5.65 38.45
CA THR A 395 26.08 6.15 39.42
C THR A 395 25.91 5.45 40.76
N MET A 396 26.77 4.49 41.07
CA MET A 396 27.23 4.15 42.44
C MET A 396 28.59 3.42 42.34
N SER A 397 29.67 4.11 42.71
CA SER A 397 30.95 3.54 43.18
C SER A 397 31.68 4.63 43.99
N PRO A 398 32.24 4.36 45.19
CA PRO A 398 32.85 5.38 46.06
C PRO A 398 34.41 5.27 46.03
N PRO A 399 35.20 6.01 46.85
CA PRO A 399 36.13 7.05 46.37
C PRO A 399 37.62 6.71 46.58
N ASP A 400 38.53 7.42 45.88
CA ASP A 400 39.78 7.97 46.44
C ASP A 400 40.55 8.84 45.42
N SER A 401 41.18 9.90 45.93
CA SER A 401 41.91 11.01 45.26
C SER A 401 43.44 10.90 45.46
N PRO A 402 44.32 11.87 45.08
CA PRO A 402 44.39 12.80 43.93
C PRO A 402 45.78 12.83 43.22
N SER A 403 45.91 13.48 42.06
CA SER A 403 47.00 14.46 41.80
C SER A 403 46.88 15.19 40.43
N THR A 404 46.85 16.51 40.52
CA THR A 404 47.16 17.54 39.50
C THR A 404 48.69 17.55 39.17
N PRO A 405 49.24 18.29 38.16
CA PRO A 405 48.70 19.52 37.57
C PRO A 405 48.98 19.83 36.06
N THR A 406 48.21 20.79 35.51
CA THR A 406 48.56 21.91 34.57
C THR A 406 49.36 21.64 33.27
N VAL A 407 49.07 22.24 32.10
CA VAL A 407 49.41 23.64 31.72
C VAL A 407 48.86 23.97 30.30
N GLN A 408 48.19 25.14 30.19
CA GLN A 408 48.17 26.20 29.15
C GLN A 408 48.22 25.91 27.63
N GLY A 409 47.18 26.38 26.91
CA GLY A 409 47.19 27.68 26.19
C GLY A 409 47.66 27.77 24.71
N PRO A 410 47.14 28.75 23.91
CA PRO A 410 47.06 28.77 22.42
C PRO A 410 47.99 29.87 21.81
N PRO A 411 47.77 30.61 20.67
CA PRO A 411 46.82 30.54 19.52
C PRO A 411 47.39 30.93 18.10
N ALA A 412 46.49 30.97 17.09
CA ALA A 412 46.31 31.91 15.94
C ALA A 412 47.40 32.16 14.84
N ASN A 413 46.94 32.27 13.57
CA ASN A 413 46.90 33.47 12.70
C ASN A 413 47.23 33.26 11.18
N ALA A 414 46.52 34.06 10.37
CA ALA A 414 46.91 34.71 9.10
C ALA A 414 46.66 34.05 7.72
N ALA A 415 45.93 34.81 6.88
CA ALA A 415 45.82 34.72 5.42
C ALA A 415 47.06 35.29 4.69
N PRO A 416 47.14 35.15 3.34
CA PRO A 416 47.27 36.36 2.50
C PRO A 416 46.56 36.32 1.13
N LYS A 417 46.47 37.51 0.53
CA LYS A 417 45.93 37.92 -0.79
C LYS A 417 47.01 37.89 -1.89
N SER A 418 46.62 37.73 -3.18
CA SER A 418 47.14 38.53 -4.32
C SER A 418 46.36 38.28 -5.66
N LYS A 419 46.37 39.30 -6.52
CA LYS A 419 45.79 39.53 -7.88
C LYS A 419 46.96 40.04 -8.79
N PRO A 420 46.80 40.51 -10.06
CA PRO A 420 46.14 39.99 -11.27
C PRO A 420 46.95 40.23 -12.59
N SER A 421 46.47 39.77 -13.76
CA SER A 421 46.62 40.34 -15.14
C SER A 421 46.06 39.31 -16.15
N GLY A 422 45.27 39.55 -17.20
CA GLY A 422 45.01 40.71 -18.06
C GLY A 422 45.26 40.28 -19.52
N ASP A 423 44.23 40.28 -20.38
CA ASP A 423 44.28 40.63 -21.82
C ASP A 423 43.01 40.17 -22.59
N ASP A 424 42.43 41.12 -23.31
CA ASP A 424 41.40 41.06 -24.38
C ASP A 424 42.09 41.66 -25.63
N PRO A 425 41.70 41.38 -26.90
CA PRO A 425 40.60 42.16 -27.49
C PRO A 425 39.83 41.58 -28.71
N GLU A 426 38.76 42.31 -29.05
CA GLU A 426 38.26 42.71 -30.39
C GLU A 426 36.82 42.36 -30.83
N THR A 427 36.19 43.42 -31.34
CA THR A 427 34.79 43.73 -31.68
C THR A 427 34.54 43.74 -33.19
N VAL A 428 33.34 43.37 -33.67
CA VAL A 428 32.74 43.89 -34.92
C VAL A 428 31.20 44.02 -34.82
N LEU A 429 30.67 45.06 -35.46
CA LEU A 429 29.33 45.66 -35.40
C LEU A 429 28.22 44.99 -36.25
N MET A 430 27.00 45.08 -35.69
CA MET A 430 25.64 45.29 -36.24
C MET A 430 25.38 45.24 -37.77
N GLU A 431 24.38 44.44 -38.18
CA GLU A 431 23.44 44.73 -39.29
C GLU A 431 22.04 44.13 -39.03
N GLU A 432 20.99 44.77 -39.56
CA GLU A 432 19.55 44.48 -39.44
C GLU A 432 19.09 43.16 -40.12
N PRO A 433 17.82 42.74 -39.95
CA PRO A 433 16.86 43.07 -41.01
C PRO A 433 15.41 43.37 -40.58
N VAL A 434 14.76 44.17 -41.42
CA VAL A 434 13.32 44.38 -41.55
C VAL A 434 12.70 43.32 -42.48
N ALA A 435 11.59 42.69 -42.09
CA ALA A 435 10.45 42.37 -42.97
C ALA A 435 9.24 41.87 -42.17
N ALA A 436 8.07 42.43 -42.51
CA ALA A 436 6.82 42.36 -41.78
C ALA A 436 5.96 41.12 -42.09
N ALA A 437 5.10 40.74 -41.12
CA ALA A 437 3.87 39.99 -41.40
C ALA A 437 2.74 40.43 -40.44
N VAL A 438 1.80 41.17 -41.03
CA VAL A 438 0.34 41.14 -40.89
C VAL A 438 -0.27 41.18 -39.49
N GLN A 439 -0.89 42.34 -39.24
CA GLN A 439 -1.79 42.70 -38.16
C GLN A 439 -3.07 41.82 -38.14
N GLY A 440 -3.44 41.34 -36.96
CA GLY A 440 -4.70 40.63 -36.71
C GLY A 440 -4.94 40.45 -35.20
N ASP A 441 -5.40 41.53 -34.56
CA ASP A 441 -6.09 41.64 -33.28
C ASP A 441 -5.84 40.57 -32.19
N ALA A 442 -4.89 40.88 -31.30
CA ALA A 442 -4.81 40.31 -29.96
C ALA A 442 -5.62 41.19 -28.98
N ASN A 443 -6.86 40.81 -28.70
CA ASN A 443 -7.64 41.33 -27.58
C ASN A 443 -8.60 40.24 -27.08
N MET A 444 -8.31 39.62 -25.94
CA MET A 444 -9.35 39.19 -25.00
C MET A 444 -8.81 39.19 -23.58
N ASP A 445 -9.44 40.03 -22.77
CA ASP A 445 -9.28 40.18 -21.34
C ASP A 445 -9.83 38.98 -20.57
N ILE A 446 -9.18 38.64 -19.46
CA ILE A 446 -9.74 37.74 -18.44
C ILE A 446 -10.59 38.60 -17.48
N SER A 447 -11.78 39.00 -17.92
CA SER A 447 -12.87 39.41 -17.04
C SER A 447 -14.23 39.31 -17.74
N THR A 448 -15.16 38.60 -17.13
CA THR A 448 -16.57 38.50 -17.53
C THR A 448 -17.40 39.55 -16.80
N GLU A 449 -18.12 40.43 -17.52
CA GLU A 449 -19.49 40.90 -17.19
C GLU A 449 -19.96 42.03 -18.14
N ASN A 450 -21.05 41.77 -18.90
CA ASN A 450 -22.28 42.58 -18.88
C ASN A 450 -23.31 42.07 -19.90
N ALA A 451 -24.51 41.76 -19.40
CA ALA A 451 -25.69 41.46 -20.18
C ALA A 451 -26.43 42.77 -20.51
N VAL A 452 -26.71 43.06 -21.79
CA VAL A 452 -27.93 43.78 -22.24
C VAL A 452 -28.33 43.30 -23.64
N THR A 453 -29.63 43.04 -23.76
CA THR A 453 -30.49 42.69 -24.89
C THR A 453 -30.22 43.37 -26.25
N HIS A 454 -30.29 42.60 -27.34
CA HIS A 454 -30.94 43.02 -28.60
C HIS A 454 -31.53 41.82 -29.36
N HIS A 455 -32.73 42.05 -29.88
CA HIS A 455 -33.63 41.13 -30.59
C HIS A 455 -33.29 40.98 -32.09
N LEU A 456 -33.74 39.83 -32.67
CA LEU A 456 -33.98 39.48 -34.11
C LEU A 456 -32.73 39.01 -34.91
N GLU A 457 -32.73 37.93 -35.72
CA GLU A 457 -33.78 37.20 -36.46
C GLU A 457 -33.59 35.67 -36.47
N GLN A 458 -34.70 34.97 -36.71
CA GLN A 458 -34.90 33.51 -36.69
C GLN A 458 -34.34 32.81 -37.93
N GLY A 459 -33.69 31.66 -37.72
CA GLY A 459 -33.47 30.62 -38.73
C GLY A 459 -34.05 29.30 -38.23
N ASP A 460 -35.06 28.81 -38.92
CA ASP A 460 -35.89 27.63 -38.60
C ASP A 460 -35.09 26.31 -38.71
N VAL A 461 -35.05 25.54 -37.61
CA VAL A 461 -34.38 24.22 -37.51
C VAL A 461 -35.37 23.06 -37.28
N SER A 462 -36.63 23.26 -37.65
CA SER A 462 -37.69 22.25 -37.58
C SER A 462 -37.38 20.87 -38.21
N PRO A 463 -36.43 20.68 -39.17
CA PRO A 463 -36.13 19.33 -39.69
C PRO A 463 -35.16 18.50 -38.82
N LEU A 464 -34.43 19.09 -37.86
CA LEU A 464 -33.43 18.36 -37.07
C LEU A 464 -33.99 17.77 -35.77
N VAL A 465 -35.07 18.34 -35.25
CA VAL A 465 -35.77 17.83 -34.05
C VAL A 465 -36.65 16.63 -34.39
N GLN A 466 -37.12 16.53 -35.65
CA GLN A 466 -37.97 15.43 -36.09
C GLN A 466 -37.19 14.13 -36.30
N ASN A 467 -35.94 14.20 -36.77
CA ASN A 467 -35.07 13.03 -36.92
C ASN A 467 -34.55 12.48 -35.58
N ALA A 468 -34.31 13.33 -34.57
CA ALA A 468 -33.91 12.88 -33.24
C ALA A 468 -35.08 12.24 -32.45
N ALA A 469 -36.33 12.63 -32.73
CA ALA A 469 -37.52 12.06 -32.12
C ALA A 469 -37.90 10.69 -32.71
N GLU A 470 -37.66 10.46 -34.01
CA GLU A 470 -37.91 9.17 -34.66
C GLU A 470 -36.88 8.10 -34.27
N GLU A 471 -35.62 8.50 -34.00
CA GLU A 471 -34.57 7.58 -33.52
C GLU A 471 -34.76 7.19 -32.04
N ALA A 472 -35.27 8.10 -31.21
CA ALA A 472 -35.65 7.84 -29.82
C ALA A 472 -36.91 6.95 -29.70
N ALA A 473 -37.83 7.02 -30.67
CA ALA A 473 -39.04 6.18 -30.70
C ALA A 473 -38.73 4.71 -31.09
N ALA A 474 -37.73 4.48 -31.95
CA ALA A 474 -37.28 3.13 -32.33
C ALA A 474 -36.56 2.41 -31.17
N ALA A 475 -35.81 3.15 -30.34
CA ALA A 475 -35.13 2.61 -29.16
C ALA A 475 -36.10 2.22 -28.03
N SER A 476 -37.22 2.95 -27.87
CA SER A 476 -38.26 2.62 -26.87
C SER A 476 -39.12 1.40 -27.24
N ALA A 477 -39.26 1.08 -28.53
CA ALA A 477 -40.03 -0.09 -28.99
C ALA A 477 -39.28 -1.43 -28.75
N ILE A 478 -37.95 -1.42 -28.68
CA ILE A 478 -37.14 -2.61 -28.39
C ILE A 478 -37.09 -2.90 -26.88
N LEU A 479 -37.21 -1.87 -26.04
CA LEU A 479 -37.22 -2.00 -24.58
C LEU A 479 -38.58 -2.45 -24.01
N GLN A 480 -39.68 -2.32 -24.77
CA GLN A 480 -41.03 -2.74 -24.35
C GLN A 480 -41.42 -4.17 -24.74
N ALA A 481 -40.54 -4.94 -25.40
CA ALA A 481 -40.82 -6.31 -25.84
C ALA A 481 -40.32 -7.42 -24.88
N LYS A 482 -39.79 -7.09 -23.69
CA LYS A 482 -39.25 -8.11 -22.75
C LYS A 482 -39.82 -8.10 -21.35
N THR A 483 -40.87 -7.34 -21.08
CA THR A 483 -41.56 -7.37 -19.78
C THR A 483 -43.07 -7.25 -19.95
N LYS A 484 -43.77 -8.39 -19.93
CA LYS A 484 -45.13 -8.47 -19.39
C LYS A 484 -45.46 -9.89 -18.90
N PRO A 485 -46.06 -10.04 -17.70
CA PRO A 485 -46.54 -11.29 -17.11
C PRO A 485 -48.06 -11.46 -17.32
N GLU A 486 -48.57 -12.69 -17.40
CA GLU A 486 -50.01 -13.00 -17.21
C GLU A 486 -50.19 -14.37 -16.54
N GLU A 487 -50.75 -14.33 -15.32
CA GLU A 487 -51.64 -15.34 -14.70
C GLU A 487 -53.02 -15.25 -15.41
N GLU A 488 -53.97 -16.20 -15.48
CA GLU A 488 -54.46 -17.20 -14.54
C GLU A 488 -55.59 -18.07 -15.19
N MET A 489 -56.03 -19.14 -14.48
CA MET A 489 -57.38 -19.77 -14.42
C MET A 489 -57.65 -21.22 -14.96
N GLU A 490 -57.72 -22.14 -13.97
CA GLU A 490 -58.73 -23.18 -13.64
C GLU A 490 -59.04 -24.47 -14.46
N MET A 491 -58.93 -25.62 -13.74
CA MET A 491 -59.99 -26.57 -13.29
C MET A 491 -59.94 -28.08 -13.70
N ALA A 492 -60.40 -28.90 -12.72
CA ALA A 492 -60.73 -30.36 -12.65
C ALA A 492 -59.61 -31.33 -12.19
N ALA A 493 -59.64 -31.87 -10.95
CA ALA A 493 -60.35 -33.08 -10.44
C ALA A 493 -59.84 -34.39 -11.09
N GLU A 494 -59.56 -35.53 -10.45
CA GLU A 494 -59.97 -36.22 -9.21
C GLU A 494 -59.03 -37.44 -8.99
N GLU A 495 -58.98 -38.00 -7.78
CA GLU A 495 -58.36 -39.29 -7.34
C GLU A 495 -58.91 -40.55 -8.08
N PRO A 496 -58.49 -41.85 -7.88
CA PRO A 496 -57.91 -42.50 -6.66
C PRO A 496 -56.96 -43.73 -6.81
N ASN A 497 -56.51 -44.25 -5.64
CA ASN A 497 -56.27 -45.67 -5.22
C ASN A 497 -55.28 -46.59 -6.00
N ARG A 498 -54.28 -47.23 -5.36
CA ARG A 498 -54.25 -48.37 -4.39
C ARG A 498 -53.98 -49.71 -5.10
N GLU A 499 -53.22 -50.59 -4.41
CA GLU A 499 -53.10 -52.06 -4.55
C GLU A 499 -51.84 -52.69 -5.19
N THR A 500 -50.98 -53.18 -4.27
CA THR A 500 -50.50 -54.57 -4.09
C THR A 500 -49.86 -55.42 -5.22
N SER A 501 -48.76 -56.06 -4.79
CA SER A 501 -47.96 -57.19 -5.33
C SER A 501 -48.74 -58.32 -6.03
N PRO A 502 -48.07 -59.23 -6.77
CA PRO A 502 -47.47 -60.42 -6.11
C PRO A 502 -46.18 -61.02 -6.74
N GLU A 503 -45.29 -61.46 -5.85
CA GLU A 503 -44.66 -62.80 -5.71
C GLU A 503 -44.56 -63.83 -6.89
N VAL A 504 -43.35 -64.43 -7.07
CA VAL A 504 -42.99 -65.89 -7.05
C VAL A 504 -41.93 -66.37 -8.10
N LYS A 505 -40.76 -66.76 -7.55
CA LYS A 505 -39.81 -67.90 -7.78
C LYS A 505 -39.29 -68.34 -9.18
N GLN A 506 -37.96 -68.58 -9.22
CA GLN A 506 -37.20 -69.86 -9.45
C GLN A 506 -35.78 -69.49 -10.01
N THR A 507 -34.61 -70.08 -9.70
CA THR A 507 -34.16 -71.42 -9.27
C THR A 507 -32.70 -71.37 -8.76
N ALA A 508 -32.29 -72.41 -8.00
CA ALA A 508 -30.98 -72.70 -7.38
C ALA A 508 -29.81 -72.90 -8.37
N THR A 509 -28.51 -72.79 -7.98
CA THR A 509 -27.65 -73.84 -7.34
C THR A 509 -26.41 -73.22 -6.65
N GLY A 510 -26.13 -73.44 -5.35
CA GLY A 510 -25.08 -74.35 -4.76
C GLY A 510 -23.64 -73.79 -4.84
N ARG A 511 -22.74 -73.73 -3.83
CA ARG A 511 -22.56 -74.26 -2.47
C ARG A 511 -21.41 -73.46 -1.76
N ALA A 512 -21.62 -73.07 -0.49
CA ALA A 512 -20.75 -73.22 0.71
C ALA A 512 -19.21 -73.00 0.64
N ALA A 513 -18.66 -72.03 1.41
CA ALA A 513 -18.01 -72.17 2.75
C ALA A 513 -16.57 -72.76 2.67
N GLU A 514 -15.53 -72.37 3.41
CA GLU A 514 -15.38 -71.74 4.73
C GLU A 514 -13.88 -71.37 4.91
N ALA A 515 -13.57 -70.60 5.95
CA ALA A 515 -12.23 -70.18 6.38
C ALA A 515 -11.41 -71.29 7.08
N ALA A 516 -10.06 -71.17 7.12
CA ALA A 516 -9.20 -71.22 8.32
C ALA A 516 -7.72 -71.59 8.06
N ALA A 517 -6.83 -70.77 8.64
CA ALA A 517 -5.55 -71.03 9.29
C ALA A 517 -4.67 -72.27 8.96
N ARG A 518 -3.36 -72.04 8.75
CA ARG A 518 -2.27 -72.59 9.60
C ARG A 518 -0.87 -72.02 9.27
N ALA A 519 -0.10 -71.83 10.34
CA ALA A 519 1.34 -71.52 10.38
C ALA A 519 2.23 -72.77 10.15
N VAL A 520 3.54 -72.56 9.89
CA VAL A 520 4.70 -73.18 10.61
C VAL A 520 6.05 -72.96 9.87
N ALA A 521 7.02 -72.38 10.61
CA ALA A 521 8.47 -72.64 10.74
C ALA A 521 9.54 -72.43 9.62
N THR A 522 10.39 -71.41 9.86
CA THR A 522 11.88 -71.34 9.92
C THR A 522 12.80 -72.14 8.98
N THR A 523 13.81 -71.45 8.40
CA THR A 523 15.26 -71.69 8.66
C THR A 523 16.12 -70.47 8.25
N THR A 524 17.11 -70.19 9.11
CA THR A 524 18.15 -69.15 9.19
C THR A 524 19.26 -69.15 8.12
N GLN A 525 19.80 -67.97 7.80
CA GLN A 525 21.25 -67.70 7.59
C GLN A 525 21.63 -66.24 7.99
N ARG A 526 22.65 -66.11 8.87
CA ARG A 526 23.44 -64.89 9.26
C ARG A 526 24.52 -64.63 8.17
N ASN A 527 25.17 -63.48 7.92
CA ASN A 527 25.69 -62.31 8.68
C ASN A 527 26.32 -61.32 7.63
N PRO A 528 27.01 -60.20 7.94
CA PRO A 528 26.84 -59.09 8.90
C PRO A 528 26.96 -57.67 8.25
N ASP A 529 26.94 -56.62 9.08
CA ASP A 529 27.34 -55.22 8.85
C ASP A 529 26.34 -54.22 8.23
N ARG A 530 25.57 -53.56 9.11
CA ARG A 530 25.60 -52.09 9.28
C ARG A 530 24.77 -51.68 10.51
N ASP A 531 25.43 -50.99 11.42
CA ASP A 531 24.86 -50.30 12.58
C ASP A 531 23.85 -49.24 12.13
N VAL A 532 22.59 -49.41 12.53
CA VAL A 532 21.61 -48.31 12.62
C VAL A 532 20.83 -48.54 13.90
N THR A 533 21.10 -47.74 14.91
CA THR A 533 20.22 -47.59 16.07
C THR A 533 18.89 -47.00 15.59
N PRO A 534 17.73 -47.62 15.84
CA PRO A 534 16.47 -46.94 15.59
C PRO A 534 16.32 -45.83 16.62
N ASP A 535 16.13 -44.59 16.15
CA ASP A 535 15.74 -43.44 16.97
C ASP A 535 14.47 -43.79 17.76
N VAL A 536 14.64 -44.09 19.04
CA VAL A 536 13.53 -44.22 19.98
C VAL A 536 13.03 -42.82 20.27
N ARG A 537 12.01 -42.37 19.54
CA ARG A 537 11.21 -41.20 19.95
C ARG A 537 10.38 -41.61 21.17
N LEU A 538 10.72 -41.05 22.34
CA LEU A 538 9.88 -41.17 23.53
C LEU A 538 8.53 -40.49 23.27
N PHE A 539 7.47 -41.28 23.17
CA PHE A 539 6.12 -40.76 23.12
C PHE A 539 5.73 -40.21 24.50
N HIS A 540 5.32 -38.95 24.58
CA HIS A 540 4.69 -38.37 25.77
C HIS A 540 3.30 -39.01 25.99
N ARG A 541 3.25 -40.12 26.73
CA ARG A 541 2.01 -40.86 27.02
C ARG A 541 1.93 -41.18 28.51
N ALA A 542 0.84 -40.80 29.15
CA ALA A 542 0.46 -41.29 30.47
C ALA A 542 -0.80 -42.15 30.33
N VAL A 543 -0.82 -43.31 31.00
CA VAL A 543 -1.99 -44.21 31.07
C VAL A 543 -2.64 -44.00 32.42
N VAL A 544 -3.88 -43.49 32.44
CA VAL A 544 -4.67 -43.34 33.66
C VAL A 544 -5.49 -44.60 33.86
N VAL A 545 -5.24 -45.32 34.96
CA VAL A 545 -6.07 -46.43 35.40
C VAL A 545 -6.94 -45.93 36.56
N ALA A 546 -8.23 -45.74 36.33
CA ALA A 546 -9.17 -45.44 37.40
C ALA A 546 -9.41 -46.72 38.23
N GLY A 547 -8.92 -46.74 39.47
CA GLY A 547 -9.22 -47.81 40.41
C GLY A 547 -10.58 -47.58 41.07
N GLY A 548 -11.60 -48.35 40.67
CA GLY A 548 -12.94 -48.33 41.28
C GLY A 548 -14.00 -49.01 40.41
N THR A 549 -15.14 -49.40 41.00
CA THR A 549 -16.19 -50.29 40.47
C THR A 549 -17.04 -49.73 39.32
N LEU A 550 -16.42 -49.14 38.30
CA LEU A 550 -17.06 -48.77 37.03
C LEU A 550 -16.14 -49.25 35.88
N GLY A 551 -16.69 -50.11 35.03
CA GLY A 551 -15.94 -50.84 34.02
C GLY A 551 -15.18 -49.95 33.03
N GLY A 552 -13.87 -50.21 32.91
CA GLY A 552 -13.20 -50.47 31.64
C GLY A 552 -13.27 -49.43 30.50
N LEU A 553 -13.45 -48.13 30.77
CA LEU A 553 -13.20 -47.10 29.75
C LEU A 553 -11.74 -46.65 29.78
N VAL A 554 -10.95 -47.17 28.84
CA VAL A 554 -9.62 -46.64 28.52
C VAL A 554 -9.80 -45.48 27.54
N ARG A 555 -9.44 -44.26 27.94
CA ARG A 555 -9.31 -43.11 27.02
C ARG A 555 -7.85 -42.71 26.91
N GLN A 556 -7.41 -42.48 25.68
CA GLN A 556 -6.07 -42.03 25.37
C GLN A 556 -6.09 -40.50 25.22
N LEU A 557 -5.31 -39.79 26.05
CA LEU A 557 -5.24 -38.33 26.08
C LEU A 557 -3.78 -37.89 26.00
N SER A 558 -3.52 -36.71 25.43
CA SER A 558 -2.20 -36.07 25.51
C SER A 558 -1.91 -35.57 26.94
N ILE A 559 -0.64 -35.37 27.29
CA ILE A 559 -0.26 -34.88 28.63
C ILE A 559 -0.87 -33.50 28.93
N ASP A 560 -0.99 -32.65 27.90
CA ASP A 560 -1.62 -31.33 28.00
C ASP A 560 -3.14 -31.41 28.19
N GLN A 561 -3.79 -32.46 27.66
CA GLN A 561 -5.20 -32.75 27.92
C GLN A 561 -5.40 -33.31 29.33
N PHE A 562 -4.47 -34.12 29.83
CA PHE A 562 -4.49 -34.63 31.20
C PHE A 562 -4.39 -33.49 32.24
N GLU A 563 -3.49 -32.52 32.02
CA GLU A 563 -3.40 -31.33 32.89
C GLU A 563 -4.67 -30.48 32.87
N ASN A 564 -5.34 -30.38 31.72
CA ASN A 564 -6.61 -29.65 31.59
C ASN A 564 -7.81 -30.43 32.15
N GLU A 565 -7.82 -31.76 32.09
CA GLU A 565 -8.83 -32.57 32.77
C GLU A 565 -8.65 -32.53 34.30
N GLY A 566 -7.42 -32.49 34.81
CA GLY A 566 -7.14 -32.28 36.24
C GLY A 566 -7.79 -31.02 36.82
N ARG A 567 -7.95 -29.97 36.00
CA ARG A 567 -8.68 -28.73 36.39
C ARG A 567 -10.20 -28.92 36.50
N ARG A 568 -10.79 -29.92 35.83
CA ARG A 568 -12.23 -30.20 35.88
C ARG A 568 -12.63 -31.08 37.07
N VAL A 569 -11.68 -31.73 37.73
CA VAL A 569 -11.94 -32.71 38.81
C VAL A 569 -11.96 -32.10 40.22
N SER A 570 -11.57 -30.84 40.39
CA SER A 570 -11.61 -30.16 41.70
C SER A 570 -12.83 -29.25 41.86
N PHE A 571 -13.98 -29.86 42.16
CA PHE A 571 -15.09 -29.17 42.84
C PHE A 571 -15.55 -30.03 44.02
N GLY A 572 -15.08 -29.69 45.21
CA GLY A 572 -15.46 -30.32 46.46
C GLY A 572 -15.34 -29.36 47.64
N THR A 573 -16.48 -28.73 47.98
CA THR A 573 -16.85 -28.04 49.25
C THR A 573 -15.96 -26.92 49.81
N PRO A 574 -16.53 -25.74 50.16
CA PRO A 574 -15.77 -24.63 50.72
C PRO A 574 -15.77 -24.71 52.25
N ASP A 575 -14.68 -25.18 52.85
CA ASP A 575 -14.34 -24.69 54.19
C ASP A 575 -12.86 -24.89 54.51
N SER A 576 -12.19 -23.76 54.78
CA SER A 576 -10.97 -23.57 55.58
C SER A 576 -9.99 -22.60 54.91
N SER A 577 -9.53 -21.67 55.74
CA SER A 577 -8.63 -20.56 55.46
C SER A 577 -7.20 -20.95 55.09
N HIS A 578 -6.98 -22.14 54.52
CA HIS A 578 -5.68 -22.61 53.99
C HIS A 578 -5.64 -22.62 52.45
N GLY A 579 -6.77 -22.46 51.75
CA GLY A 579 -6.83 -22.41 50.28
C GLY A 579 -6.31 -21.12 49.63
N LYS A 580 -6.14 -20.04 50.40
CA LYS A 580 -5.65 -18.75 49.87
C LYS A 580 -4.13 -18.68 49.69
N GLU A 581 -3.36 -19.45 50.46
CA GLU A 581 -1.90 -19.51 50.28
C GLU A 581 -1.49 -20.50 49.19
N VAL A 582 -2.22 -21.62 49.05
CA VAL A 582 -1.99 -22.59 47.98
C VAL A 582 -2.34 -22.00 46.61
N ASN A 583 -3.41 -21.19 46.51
CA ASN A 583 -3.70 -20.41 45.29
C ASN A 583 -2.66 -19.33 45.00
N LYS A 584 -2.07 -18.69 46.01
CA LYS A 584 -0.98 -17.70 45.80
C LYS A 584 0.35 -18.35 45.41
N MET A 585 0.59 -19.60 45.78
CA MET A 585 1.76 -20.38 45.34
C MET A 585 1.57 -21.00 43.95
N LEU A 586 0.34 -21.41 43.58
CA LEU A 586 0.00 -21.87 42.22
C LEU A 586 -0.04 -20.70 41.21
N ASP A 587 -0.53 -19.52 41.60
CA ASP A 587 -0.44 -18.30 40.75
C ASP A 587 1.00 -17.82 40.58
N ARG A 588 1.86 -18.00 41.61
CA ARG A 588 3.30 -17.69 41.50
C ARG A 588 4.11 -18.72 40.72
N SER A 589 3.52 -19.89 40.43
CA SER A 589 4.12 -20.97 39.64
C SER A 589 3.63 -20.98 38.18
N MET A 590 2.76 -20.05 37.76
CA MET A 590 2.46 -19.82 36.34
C MET A 590 3.61 -19.06 35.69
N SER A 591 4.66 -19.82 35.39
CA SER A 591 5.84 -19.44 34.62
C SER A 591 5.48 -18.54 33.42
N LEU A 592 5.99 -17.29 33.46
CA LEU A 592 6.30 -16.39 32.33
C LEU A 592 5.67 -16.79 30.98
N GLN A 593 4.43 -16.35 30.71
CA GLN A 593 3.82 -16.52 29.39
C GLN A 593 4.54 -15.62 28.38
N GLY A 594 5.41 -16.20 27.54
CA GLY A 594 6.10 -15.47 26.48
C GLY A 594 5.13 -14.91 25.42
N VAL A 595 5.53 -13.84 24.73
CA VAL A 595 4.69 -13.14 23.72
C VAL A 595 4.08 -14.09 22.67
N HIS A 596 4.79 -15.11 22.20
CA HIS A 596 4.25 -16.09 21.24
C HIS A 596 3.00 -16.81 21.77
N LYS A 597 2.92 -17.15 23.06
CA LYS A 597 1.72 -17.77 23.66
C LYS A 597 0.54 -16.81 23.72
N LYS A 598 0.81 -15.53 24.01
CA LYS A 598 -0.18 -14.45 23.93
C LYS A 598 -0.76 -14.38 22.51
N VAL A 599 0.11 -14.37 21.49
CA VAL A 599 -0.32 -14.36 20.07
C VAL A 599 -1.16 -15.58 19.71
N LEU A 600 -0.69 -16.79 20.02
CA LEU A 600 -1.43 -18.03 19.72
C LEU A 600 -2.81 -18.03 20.36
N SER A 601 -2.91 -17.62 21.63
CA SER A 601 -4.20 -17.54 22.34
C SER A 601 -5.15 -16.49 21.75
N ALA A 602 -4.61 -15.40 21.19
CA ALA A 602 -5.39 -14.31 20.62
C ALA A 602 -5.86 -14.63 19.20
N LEU A 603 -4.97 -15.18 18.37
CA LEU A 603 -5.12 -15.26 16.91
C LEU A 603 -5.43 -16.66 16.36
N LEU A 604 -4.93 -17.75 16.96
CA LEU A 604 -5.16 -19.11 16.44
C LEU A 604 -6.59 -19.59 16.78
N LYS A 605 -7.59 -19.03 16.09
CA LYS A 605 -9.03 -19.28 16.32
C LYS A 605 -9.75 -19.61 15.01
N PRO A 606 -9.54 -20.80 14.43
CA PRO A 606 -10.10 -21.15 13.11
C PRO A 606 -11.62 -20.92 12.97
N ARG A 607 -12.41 -21.29 14.00
CA ARG A 607 -13.89 -21.14 14.01
C ARG A 607 -14.44 -19.86 14.62
N GLY A 608 -13.57 -19.02 15.19
CA GLY A 608 -14.00 -17.98 16.13
C GLY A 608 -13.28 -16.66 15.99
N TRP A 609 -12.35 -16.55 15.05
CA TRP A 609 -11.68 -15.29 14.78
C TRP A 609 -12.66 -14.30 14.13
N LYS A 610 -12.66 -13.07 14.63
CA LYS A 610 -13.39 -11.95 14.05
C LYS A 610 -12.45 -10.74 14.01
N PRO A 611 -12.51 -9.91 12.97
CA PRO A 611 -11.68 -8.73 12.89
C PRO A 611 -12.02 -7.76 14.03
N PRO A 612 -11.01 -7.16 14.69
CA PRO A 612 -11.25 -6.20 15.76
C PRO A 612 -11.91 -4.93 15.23
N THR A 613 -12.97 -4.48 15.89
CA THR A 613 -13.79 -3.33 15.46
C THR A 613 -13.03 -2.00 15.46
N ASN A 614 -12.13 -1.80 16.42
CA ASN A 614 -11.34 -0.57 16.54
C ASN A 614 -10.06 -0.57 15.68
N ARG A 615 -9.82 -1.63 14.89
CA ARG A 615 -8.63 -1.87 14.06
C ARG A 615 -7.28 -1.76 14.80
N LYS A 616 -7.22 -1.50 16.10
CA LYS A 616 -5.95 -1.51 16.85
C LYS A 616 -5.37 -2.92 16.87
N PHE A 617 -4.06 -3.02 16.78
CA PHE A 617 -3.38 -4.31 17.01
C PHE A 617 -3.15 -4.53 18.50
N PHE A 618 -3.27 -5.78 18.97
CA PHE A 618 -3.26 -6.10 20.41
C PHE A 618 -1.85 -6.26 21.01
N LEU A 619 -0.83 -6.30 20.16
CA LEU A 619 0.56 -6.25 20.58
C LEU A 619 1.09 -4.83 20.48
N GLU A 620 1.87 -4.44 21.47
CA GLU A 620 2.67 -3.22 21.41
C GLU A 620 3.96 -3.46 20.61
N ALA A 621 4.57 -2.38 20.11
CA ALA A 621 5.81 -2.43 19.33
C ALA A 621 6.97 -3.21 20.00
N PRO A 622 7.21 -3.08 21.32
CA PRO A 622 8.22 -3.90 22.01
C PRO A 622 7.89 -5.40 22.03
N GLU A 623 6.61 -5.76 22.12
CA GLU A 623 6.19 -7.17 22.08
C GLU A 623 6.40 -7.77 20.69
N ILE A 624 6.15 -6.98 19.63
CA ILE A 624 6.51 -7.38 18.26
C ILE A 624 8.02 -7.58 18.15
N ALA A 625 8.83 -6.69 18.73
CA ALA A 625 10.28 -6.85 18.68
C ALA A 625 10.78 -8.09 19.42
N GLU A 626 10.21 -8.42 20.59
CA GLU A 626 10.47 -9.66 21.32
C GLU A 626 10.07 -10.89 20.49
N LEU A 627 8.90 -10.84 19.83
CA LEU A 627 8.44 -11.91 18.96
C LEU A 627 9.41 -12.12 17.79
N CYS A 628 9.84 -11.05 17.14
CA CYS A 628 10.83 -11.11 16.07
C CYS A 628 12.17 -11.64 16.57
N GLU A 629 12.67 -11.20 17.72
CA GLU A 629 13.95 -11.67 18.26
C GLU A 629 13.94 -13.19 18.51
N LYS A 630 12.87 -13.71 19.09
CA LYS A 630 12.73 -15.15 19.35
C LYS A 630 12.62 -15.97 18.06
N ALA A 631 11.86 -15.50 17.08
CA ALA A 631 11.75 -16.19 15.79
C ALA A 631 13.06 -16.12 14.98
N GLU A 632 13.74 -14.98 15.01
CA GLU A 632 15.02 -14.76 14.33
C GLU A 632 16.11 -15.71 14.81
N GLN A 633 16.18 -16.00 16.12
CA GLN A 633 17.11 -16.99 16.67
C GLN A 633 16.97 -18.37 16.03
N HIS A 634 15.75 -18.76 15.63
CA HIS A 634 15.54 -20.01 14.89
C HIS A 634 16.00 -19.87 13.43
N PHE A 635 15.61 -18.80 12.73
CA PHE A 635 15.98 -18.60 11.32
C PHE A 635 17.49 -18.47 11.09
N GLN A 636 18.23 -17.89 12.04
CA GLN A 636 19.69 -17.80 12.02
C GLN A 636 20.37 -19.18 12.02
N GLN A 637 19.76 -20.19 12.63
CA GLN A 637 20.31 -21.55 12.73
C GLN A 637 19.89 -22.45 11.56
N GLU A 638 18.80 -22.11 10.89
CA GLU A 638 18.32 -22.85 9.73
C GLU A 638 19.22 -22.60 8.52
N PRO A 639 19.32 -23.53 7.55
CA PRO A 639 20.00 -23.30 6.27
C PRO A 639 19.14 -22.47 5.32
N SER A 640 19.76 -21.88 4.28
CA SER A 640 19.03 -21.12 3.25
C SER A 640 18.10 -22.01 2.40
N VAL A 641 18.42 -23.31 2.28
CA VAL A 641 17.51 -24.34 1.75
C VAL A 641 17.19 -25.33 2.86
N LEU A 642 15.96 -25.29 3.37
CA LEU A 642 15.48 -26.21 4.41
C LEU A 642 15.49 -27.66 3.90
N LYS A 643 15.75 -28.63 4.78
CA LYS A 643 15.59 -30.07 4.48
C LYS A 643 14.44 -30.61 5.32
N LEU A 644 13.35 -30.99 4.67
CA LEU A 644 12.06 -31.32 5.29
C LEU A 644 11.59 -32.72 4.88
N HIS A 645 10.63 -33.25 5.65
CA HIS A 645 10.07 -34.58 5.45
C HIS A 645 8.56 -34.54 5.25
N ALA A 646 8.04 -35.57 4.59
CA ALA A 646 6.60 -35.78 4.48
C ALA A 646 6.09 -36.61 5.68
N PRO A 647 4.84 -36.41 6.14
CA PRO A 647 3.79 -35.59 5.53
C PRO A 647 3.88 -34.10 5.89
N ILE A 648 3.50 -33.23 4.96
CA ILE A 648 3.58 -31.78 5.12
C ILE A 648 2.47 -31.06 4.34
N LYS A 649 1.97 -29.94 4.88
CA LYS A 649 1.05 -29.04 4.19
C LYS A 649 1.79 -27.83 3.66
N LEU A 650 1.53 -27.50 2.39
CA LEU A 650 2.13 -26.35 1.70
C LEU A 650 1.08 -25.25 1.55
N PHE A 651 1.45 -24.03 1.91
CA PHE A 651 0.63 -22.82 1.78
C PHE A 651 1.35 -21.84 0.86
N GLY A 652 0.65 -21.33 -0.16
CA GLY A 652 1.12 -20.26 -1.03
C GLY A 652 0.90 -18.88 -0.41
N ASP A 653 0.75 -17.87 -1.26
CA ASP A 653 0.59 -16.47 -0.85
C ASP A 653 -0.63 -16.26 0.05
N LEU A 654 -0.46 -15.43 1.08
CA LEU A 654 -1.50 -15.10 2.06
C LEU A 654 -1.88 -13.61 2.03
N HIS A 655 -0.91 -12.72 1.79
CA HIS A 655 -1.11 -11.27 1.64
C HIS A 655 -2.06 -10.65 2.67
N GLY A 656 -1.84 -10.92 3.96
CA GLY A 656 -2.70 -10.37 5.02
C GLY A 656 -4.18 -10.76 4.97
N GLN A 657 -4.59 -11.79 4.19
CA GLN A 657 -5.94 -12.34 4.19
C GLN A 657 -6.13 -13.33 5.34
N PHE A 658 -6.00 -12.83 6.57
CA PHE A 658 -6.01 -13.64 7.79
C PHE A 658 -7.28 -14.49 7.96
N GLY A 659 -8.44 -13.99 7.50
CA GLY A 659 -9.69 -14.75 7.51
C GLY A 659 -9.61 -16.04 6.68
N ASP A 660 -8.96 -16.00 5.52
CA ASP A 660 -8.76 -17.19 4.68
C ASP A 660 -7.79 -18.18 5.32
N LEU A 661 -6.73 -17.69 5.98
CA LEU A 661 -5.84 -18.55 6.77
C LEU A 661 -6.61 -19.29 7.89
N MET A 662 -7.52 -18.61 8.59
CA MET A 662 -8.35 -19.24 9.61
C MET A 662 -9.32 -20.26 9.01
N ARG A 663 -9.91 -19.98 7.85
CA ARG A 663 -10.78 -20.92 7.13
C ARG A 663 -10.02 -22.18 6.71
N LEU A 664 -8.83 -22.01 6.13
CA LEU A 664 -7.95 -23.13 5.78
C LEU A 664 -7.59 -24.00 6.99
N PHE A 665 -7.30 -23.37 8.13
CA PHE A 665 -7.04 -24.11 9.38
C PHE A 665 -8.27 -24.80 9.95
N ASP A 666 -9.47 -24.24 9.77
CA ASP A 666 -10.70 -24.85 10.24
C ASP A 666 -11.07 -26.09 9.42
N GLU A 667 -11.00 -25.95 8.10
CA GLU A 667 -11.44 -26.98 7.16
C GLU A 667 -10.41 -28.10 7.01
N TYR A 668 -9.12 -27.76 7.02
CA TYR A 668 -8.04 -28.69 6.70
C TYR A 668 -7.06 -28.94 7.84
N GLY A 669 -7.34 -28.49 9.06
CA GLY A 669 -6.56 -28.77 10.26
C GLY A 669 -5.59 -27.64 10.63
N ALA A 670 -5.60 -27.29 11.92
CA ALA A 670 -4.84 -26.18 12.49
C ALA A 670 -3.54 -26.64 13.17
N PRO A 671 -2.47 -25.82 13.14
CA PRO A 671 -1.20 -26.12 13.79
C PRO A 671 -1.28 -25.97 15.32
N SER A 672 -2.01 -26.87 15.97
CA SER A 672 -2.19 -26.95 17.42
C SER A 672 -2.25 -28.40 17.88
N THR A 673 -2.06 -28.64 19.17
CA THR A 673 -2.17 -29.99 19.76
C THR A 673 -3.57 -30.60 19.65
N ALA A 674 -4.61 -29.77 19.50
CA ALA A 674 -5.98 -30.22 19.21
C ALA A 674 -6.25 -30.40 17.70
N GLY A 675 -5.44 -29.79 16.85
CA GLY A 675 -5.42 -30.02 15.41
C GLY A 675 -4.45 -31.15 15.08
N ASP A 676 -3.56 -30.92 14.11
CA ASP A 676 -2.74 -31.98 13.53
C ASP A 676 -1.22 -31.73 13.55
N ILE A 677 -0.75 -30.70 14.26
CA ILE A 677 0.68 -30.36 14.37
C ILE A 677 1.56 -31.50 14.91
N THR A 678 0.96 -32.52 15.52
CA THR A 678 1.69 -33.67 16.09
C THR A 678 2.11 -34.72 15.07
N TYR A 679 1.57 -34.67 13.85
CA TYR A 679 1.86 -35.67 12.81
C TYR A 679 1.98 -35.12 11.38
N ILE A 680 1.68 -33.84 11.14
CA ILE A 680 1.90 -33.17 9.85
C ILE A 680 2.62 -31.83 10.03
N ASP A 681 3.65 -31.60 9.23
CA ASP A 681 4.40 -30.35 9.22
C ASP A 681 3.69 -29.30 8.34
N TYR A 682 4.11 -28.05 8.46
CA TYR A 682 3.56 -26.89 7.76
C TYR A 682 4.69 -26.10 7.10
N LEU A 683 4.59 -25.85 5.79
CA LEU A 683 5.50 -24.99 5.05
C LEU A 683 4.69 -23.88 4.36
N PHE A 684 5.08 -22.63 4.60
CA PHE A 684 4.52 -21.47 3.92
C PHE A 684 5.53 -20.86 2.96
N LEU A 685 5.08 -20.52 1.74
CA LEU A 685 5.92 -20.21 0.58
C LEU A 685 6.19 -18.72 0.37
N GLY A 686 6.04 -17.87 1.41
CA GLY A 686 6.26 -16.42 1.30
C GLY A 686 4.99 -15.61 1.02
N ASP A 687 5.16 -14.31 0.86
CA ASP A 687 4.10 -13.32 0.62
C ASP A 687 3.01 -13.34 1.70
N TYR A 688 3.47 -13.11 2.94
CA TYR A 688 2.65 -13.09 4.13
C TYR A 688 1.92 -11.75 4.30
N VAL A 689 2.58 -10.67 3.89
CA VAL A 689 2.17 -9.28 4.13
C VAL A 689 1.72 -8.58 2.85
N ASP A 690 1.28 -7.33 2.99
CA ASP A 690 0.75 -6.45 1.93
C ASP A 690 -0.61 -6.84 1.37
N ARG A 691 -1.24 -5.89 0.66
CA ARG A 691 -2.50 -5.98 -0.10
C ARG A 691 -3.78 -6.30 0.69
N GLY A 692 -3.74 -7.24 1.64
CA GLY A 692 -4.86 -7.59 2.51
C GLY A 692 -5.05 -6.62 3.67
N GLN A 693 -5.78 -7.09 4.70
CA GLN A 693 -6.23 -6.25 5.82
C GLN A 693 -5.47 -6.44 7.12
N HIS A 694 -4.85 -7.61 7.24
CA HIS A 694 -4.46 -8.20 8.50
C HIS A 694 -3.08 -8.83 8.35
N SER A 695 -2.14 -8.08 7.74
CA SER A 695 -0.76 -8.51 7.60
C SER A 695 -0.10 -8.64 8.97
N LEU A 696 -0.40 -7.76 9.93
CA LEU A 696 0.09 -7.88 11.32
C LEU A 696 -0.37 -9.18 11.98
N GLU A 697 -1.66 -9.53 11.90
CA GLU A 697 -2.15 -10.81 12.43
C GLU A 697 -1.49 -12.00 11.75
N THR A 698 -1.37 -11.94 10.42
CA THR A 698 -0.82 -13.03 9.60
C THR A 698 0.63 -13.30 9.99
N ILE A 699 1.50 -12.29 9.90
CA ILE A 699 2.91 -12.51 10.21
C ILE A 699 3.14 -12.81 11.69
N CYS A 700 2.47 -12.12 12.62
CA CYS A 700 2.65 -12.40 14.04
C CYS A 700 2.20 -13.82 14.41
N LEU A 701 1.10 -14.33 13.85
CA LEU A 701 0.67 -15.71 14.07
C LEU A 701 1.71 -16.71 13.54
N LEU A 702 2.21 -16.50 12.32
CA LEU A 702 3.20 -17.39 11.71
C LEU A 702 4.51 -17.41 12.50
N LEU A 703 4.98 -16.24 12.98
CA LEU A 703 6.17 -16.16 13.84
C LEU A 703 5.93 -16.85 15.20
N ALA A 704 4.74 -16.67 15.81
CA ALA A 704 4.41 -17.33 17.07
C ALA A 704 4.35 -18.86 16.92
N LEU A 705 3.80 -19.36 15.82
CA LEU A 705 3.80 -20.78 15.46
C LEU A 705 5.22 -21.31 15.22
N LYS A 706 6.08 -20.51 14.58
CA LYS A 706 7.50 -20.86 14.39
C LYS A 706 8.24 -21.02 15.72
N ILE A 707 7.96 -20.15 16.69
CA ILE A 707 8.60 -20.20 18.02
C ILE A 707 8.08 -21.40 18.83
N GLU A 708 6.78 -21.70 18.78
CA GLU A 708 6.19 -22.81 19.53
C GLU A 708 6.54 -24.18 18.91
N TYR A 709 6.56 -24.26 17.58
CA TYR A 709 6.77 -25.51 16.83
C TYR A 709 7.90 -25.37 15.78
N PRO A 710 9.14 -25.06 16.19
CA PRO A 710 10.23 -24.72 15.26
C PRO A 710 10.62 -25.86 14.32
N ARG A 711 10.30 -27.11 14.67
CA ARG A 711 10.58 -28.32 13.89
C ARG A 711 9.44 -28.75 12.95
N SER A 712 8.26 -28.14 13.07
CA SER A 712 7.07 -28.51 12.28
C SER A 712 6.42 -27.33 11.56
N VAL A 713 6.85 -26.10 11.83
CA VAL A 713 6.40 -24.90 11.12
C VAL A 713 7.60 -24.24 10.43
N HIS A 714 7.50 -24.11 9.11
CA HIS A 714 8.56 -23.64 8.23
C HIS A 714 8.04 -22.48 7.39
N LEU A 715 8.85 -21.43 7.29
CA LEU A 715 8.53 -20.21 6.55
C LEU A 715 9.70 -19.94 5.60
N ILE A 716 9.43 -19.81 4.30
CA ILE A 716 10.42 -19.33 3.33
C ILE A 716 10.08 -17.91 2.88
N ARG A 717 11.03 -17.21 2.29
CA ARG A 717 10.88 -15.80 1.92
C ARG A 717 10.12 -15.63 0.61
N GLY A 718 9.15 -14.71 0.56
CA GLY A 718 8.55 -14.19 -0.66
C GLY A 718 9.12 -12.84 -1.08
N ASN A 719 8.67 -12.30 -2.19
CA ASN A 719 9.16 -11.00 -2.67
C ASN A 719 8.58 -9.82 -1.87
N HIS A 720 7.44 -10.00 -1.20
CA HIS A 720 6.85 -9.01 -0.31
C HIS A 720 7.52 -8.95 1.08
N GLU A 721 8.35 -9.93 1.42
CA GLU A 721 9.23 -9.87 2.59
C GLU A 721 10.52 -9.06 2.32
N ALA A 722 10.37 -7.93 1.62
CA ALA A 722 11.41 -6.95 1.31
C ALA A 722 10.91 -5.53 1.63
N ALA A 723 11.74 -4.74 2.31
CA ALA A 723 11.32 -3.46 2.90
C ALA A 723 10.86 -2.43 1.85
N ASP A 724 11.54 -2.37 0.72
CA ASP A 724 11.17 -1.53 -0.43
C ASP A 724 9.82 -1.92 -1.02
N ILE A 725 9.52 -3.21 -1.09
CA ILE A 725 8.24 -3.73 -1.60
C ILE A 725 7.11 -3.48 -0.60
N ASN A 726 7.26 -3.90 0.65
CA ASN A 726 6.19 -3.80 1.63
C ASN A 726 6.00 -2.39 2.25
N ALA A 727 6.93 -1.48 1.97
CA ALA A 727 6.69 -0.05 2.13
C ALA A 727 5.66 0.49 1.11
N LEU A 728 5.63 -0.07 -0.09
CA LEU A 728 4.78 0.38 -1.20
C LEU A 728 3.42 -0.30 -1.22
N PHE A 729 3.34 -1.59 -0.87
CA PHE A 729 2.13 -2.41 -1.10
C PHE A 729 1.22 -2.62 0.12
N GLY A 730 1.49 -1.95 1.24
CA GLY A 730 0.51 -1.71 2.31
C GLY A 730 0.97 -2.04 3.73
N PHE A 731 1.97 -2.89 3.94
CA PHE A 731 2.33 -3.35 5.27
C PHE A 731 2.88 -2.24 6.17
N ARG A 732 3.73 -1.37 5.63
CA ARG A 732 4.22 -0.20 6.39
C ARG A 732 3.07 0.71 6.83
N ILE A 733 2.10 0.90 5.94
CA ILE A 733 0.91 1.72 6.22
C ILE A 733 0.07 1.04 7.31
N GLU A 734 -0.14 -0.28 7.22
CA GLU A 734 -0.89 -1.04 8.24
C GLU A 734 -0.23 -0.91 9.63
N CYS A 735 1.09 -1.06 9.72
CA CYS A 735 1.81 -0.90 10.99
C CYS A 735 1.60 0.50 11.59
N ILE A 736 1.69 1.54 10.75
CA ILE A 736 1.48 2.94 11.17
C ILE A 736 0.03 3.17 11.60
N GLU A 737 -0.94 2.76 10.79
CA GLU A 737 -2.38 2.94 11.05
C GLU A 737 -2.78 2.28 12.38
N ARG A 738 -2.29 1.07 12.63
CA ARG A 738 -2.79 0.20 13.71
C ARG A 738 -2.01 0.30 15.01
N MET A 739 -0.79 0.85 14.97
CA MET A 739 0.10 0.98 16.14
C MET A 739 0.58 2.43 16.39
N GLY A 740 0.26 3.37 15.51
CA GLY A 740 0.74 4.76 15.54
C GLY A 740 2.05 4.96 14.79
N ASP A 741 2.37 6.20 14.41
CA ASP A 741 3.51 6.51 13.52
C ASP A 741 4.85 5.94 14.03
N GLY A 742 5.29 6.34 15.23
CA GLY A 742 6.57 5.89 15.81
C GLY A 742 6.62 4.38 16.07
N PRO A 743 5.71 3.82 16.90
CA PRO A 743 5.68 2.39 17.20
C PRO A 743 5.46 1.51 15.97
N GLY A 744 4.62 1.96 15.03
CA GLY A 744 4.35 1.29 13.76
C GLY A 744 5.56 1.25 12.84
N ILE A 745 6.28 2.37 12.68
CA ILE A 745 7.54 2.38 11.91
C ILE A 745 8.57 1.46 12.56
N TYR A 746 8.70 1.49 13.89
CA TYR A 746 9.62 0.61 14.60
C TYR A 746 9.28 -0.87 14.41
N ALA A 747 8.00 -1.25 14.57
CA ALA A 747 7.53 -2.61 14.34
C ALA A 747 7.80 -3.05 12.89
N TRP A 748 7.48 -2.20 11.91
CA TRP A 748 7.74 -2.46 10.50
C TRP A 748 9.24 -2.66 10.20
N GLN A 749 10.12 -1.81 10.74
CA GLN A 749 11.57 -1.95 10.60
C GLN A 749 12.06 -3.27 11.21
N ARG A 750 11.59 -3.59 12.42
CA ARG A 750 12.00 -4.79 13.14
C ARG A 750 11.57 -6.09 12.45
N ILE A 751 10.37 -6.11 11.89
CA ILE A 751 9.87 -7.25 11.10
C ILE A 751 10.68 -7.39 9.80
N ASN A 752 11.00 -6.28 9.11
CA ASN A 752 11.84 -6.35 7.91
C ASN A 752 13.29 -6.81 8.19
N GLN A 753 13.85 -6.47 9.34
CA GLN A 753 15.13 -7.02 9.78
C GLN A 753 15.07 -8.55 9.93
N LEU A 754 13.97 -9.08 10.49
CA LEU A 754 13.73 -10.51 10.58
C LEU A 754 13.55 -11.14 9.19
N PHE A 755 12.85 -10.49 8.27
CA PHE A 755 12.62 -11.02 6.92
C PHE A 755 13.91 -11.31 6.15
N ASN A 756 14.97 -10.54 6.40
CA ASN A 756 16.28 -10.79 5.80
C ASN A 756 16.89 -12.13 6.26
N TRP A 757 16.44 -12.69 7.38
CA TRP A 757 16.85 -13.99 7.88
C TRP A 757 15.97 -15.15 7.38
N LEU A 758 14.87 -14.93 6.68
CA LEU A 758 14.02 -16.05 6.25
C LEU A 758 14.77 -17.00 5.29
N PRO A 759 14.65 -18.33 5.46
CA PRO A 759 15.08 -19.32 4.47
C PRO A 759 14.51 -19.01 3.08
N LEU A 760 15.21 -19.40 2.02
CA LEU A 760 14.87 -19.00 0.65
C LEU A 760 14.17 -20.10 -0.15
N ALA A 761 14.39 -21.36 0.20
CA ALA A 761 13.73 -22.52 -0.38
C ALA A 761 13.63 -23.68 0.62
N ALA A 762 12.89 -24.72 0.28
CA ALA A 762 12.80 -25.95 1.06
C ALA A 762 12.85 -27.19 0.16
N MET A 763 13.56 -28.21 0.59
CA MET A 763 13.71 -29.50 -0.08
C MET A 763 12.97 -30.56 0.73
N ILE A 764 11.95 -31.19 0.15
CA ILE A 764 11.14 -32.23 0.80
C ILE A 764 11.53 -33.60 0.24
N GLU A 765 11.92 -34.52 1.13
CA GLU A 765 12.37 -35.89 0.81
C GLU A 765 13.45 -35.95 -0.30
N ASN A 766 14.24 -34.88 -0.48
CA ASN A 766 15.21 -34.72 -1.58
C ASN A 766 14.61 -34.90 -2.98
N LYS A 767 13.29 -34.78 -3.14
CA LYS A 767 12.59 -34.99 -4.41
C LYS A 767 11.73 -33.82 -4.84
N ILE A 768 11.31 -32.96 -3.92
CA ILE A 768 10.47 -31.80 -4.22
C ILE A 768 11.16 -30.55 -3.69
N ILE A 769 11.39 -29.57 -4.56
CA ILE A 769 11.87 -28.26 -4.12
C ILE A 769 10.72 -27.26 -4.08
N CYS A 770 10.64 -26.50 -3.01
CA CYS A 770 9.67 -25.45 -2.78
C CYS A 770 10.38 -24.09 -2.76
N MET A 771 9.85 -23.11 -3.49
CA MET A 771 10.37 -21.75 -3.57
C MET A 771 9.23 -20.74 -3.76
N HIS A 772 9.46 -19.45 -3.58
CA HIS A 772 8.39 -18.47 -3.82
C HIS A 772 8.23 -18.16 -5.32
N GLY A 773 9.27 -17.58 -5.92
CA GLY A 773 9.42 -17.23 -7.33
C GLY A 773 9.60 -18.47 -8.21
N GLY A 774 10.79 -18.62 -8.78
CA GLY A 774 11.11 -19.76 -9.63
C GLY A 774 12.60 -19.87 -9.90
N ILE A 775 12.98 -20.70 -10.87
CA ILE A 775 14.39 -20.95 -11.21
C ILE A 775 15.00 -19.84 -12.10
N GLY A 776 14.15 -19.05 -12.77
CA GLY A 776 14.55 -17.93 -13.62
C GLY A 776 15.67 -18.25 -14.60
N ARG A 777 16.60 -17.29 -14.79
CA ARG A 777 17.70 -17.41 -15.75
C ARG A 777 18.95 -18.06 -15.17
N SER A 778 19.14 -17.98 -13.86
CA SER A 778 20.45 -18.20 -13.23
C SER A 778 20.54 -19.44 -12.34
N ILE A 779 19.42 -20.06 -11.99
CA ILE A 779 19.37 -21.20 -11.06
C ILE A 779 19.30 -22.50 -11.85
N GLU A 780 20.44 -23.18 -11.94
CA GLU A 780 20.58 -24.50 -12.57
C GLU A 780 20.75 -25.59 -11.52
N LYS A 781 21.29 -25.24 -10.35
CA LYS A 781 21.64 -26.15 -9.27
C LYS A 781 21.17 -25.62 -7.91
N VAL A 782 20.66 -26.50 -7.05
CA VAL A 782 20.15 -26.14 -5.71
C VAL A 782 21.26 -25.51 -4.85
N GLU A 783 22.50 -25.93 -5.04
CA GLU A 783 23.69 -25.43 -4.33
C GLU A 783 23.89 -23.92 -4.54
N GLN A 784 23.38 -23.36 -5.65
CA GLN A 784 23.43 -21.91 -5.88
C GLN A 784 22.56 -21.12 -4.90
N ILE A 785 21.44 -21.71 -4.46
CA ILE A 785 20.56 -21.14 -3.43
C ILE A 785 21.20 -21.35 -2.05
N GLU A 786 21.77 -22.53 -1.80
CA GLU A 786 22.44 -22.85 -0.54
C GLU A 786 23.64 -21.93 -0.25
N ALA A 787 24.32 -21.46 -1.29
CA ALA A 787 25.46 -20.56 -1.17
C ALA A 787 25.08 -19.16 -0.66
N LEU A 788 23.82 -18.73 -0.80
CA LEU A 788 23.37 -17.40 -0.37
C LEU A 788 23.41 -17.26 1.15
N GLN A 789 24.23 -16.33 1.63
CA GLN A 789 24.42 -16.05 3.06
C GLN A 789 23.31 -15.12 3.59
N ARG A 790 22.67 -15.53 4.70
CA ARG A 790 21.69 -14.72 5.43
C ARG A 790 22.35 -14.04 6.64
N PRO A 791 21.94 -12.81 7.02
CA PRO A 791 20.78 -12.08 6.52
C PRO A 791 21.05 -11.46 5.16
N LEU A 792 20.06 -11.50 4.28
CA LEU A 792 20.21 -11.07 2.89
C LEU A 792 19.22 -9.94 2.60
N THR A 793 19.67 -8.80 2.10
CA THR A 793 18.79 -7.78 1.51
C THR A 793 18.77 -7.95 -0.02
N MET A 794 17.81 -7.34 -0.71
CA MET A 794 17.74 -7.43 -2.18
C MET A 794 18.98 -6.86 -2.88
N ASP A 795 19.70 -5.96 -2.20
CA ASP A 795 20.85 -5.23 -2.75
C ASP A 795 22.20 -5.89 -2.36
N ALA A 796 22.18 -6.85 -1.43
CA ALA A 796 23.37 -7.47 -0.86
C ALA A 796 23.95 -8.58 -1.76
N GLY A 797 25.27 -8.76 -1.65
CA GLY A 797 26.02 -9.79 -2.37
C GLY A 797 26.62 -9.31 -3.71
N THR A 798 27.24 -10.25 -4.39
CA THR A 798 27.77 -10.09 -5.75
C THR A 798 26.62 -9.95 -6.77
N ASP A 799 26.92 -9.43 -7.96
CA ASP A 799 25.94 -9.35 -9.05
C ASP A 799 25.29 -10.70 -9.35
N ARG A 800 26.06 -11.80 -9.24
CA ARG A 800 25.56 -13.15 -9.45
C ARG A 800 24.58 -13.60 -8.37
N GLU A 801 24.91 -13.35 -7.10
CA GLU A 801 24.03 -13.70 -5.97
C GLU A 801 22.73 -12.90 -6.00
N ARG A 802 22.80 -11.61 -6.37
CA ARG A 802 21.61 -10.78 -6.58
C ARG A 802 20.71 -11.34 -7.68
N VAL A 803 21.27 -11.76 -8.82
CA VAL A 803 20.46 -12.34 -9.90
C VAL A 803 19.80 -13.66 -9.47
N VAL A 804 20.51 -14.51 -8.71
CA VAL A 804 19.93 -15.74 -8.14
C VAL A 804 18.78 -15.41 -7.18
N LEU A 805 18.97 -14.46 -6.27
CA LEU A 805 17.91 -14.04 -5.34
C LEU A 805 16.70 -13.45 -6.08
N MET A 806 16.95 -12.59 -7.08
CA MET A 806 15.91 -11.99 -7.90
C MET A 806 15.10 -13.05 -8.64
N ASP A 807 15.77 -13.98 -9.33
CA ASP A 807 15.08 -15.08 -10.01
C ASP A 807 14.27 -15.93 -9.02
N LEU A 808 14.86 -16.26 -7.87
CA LEU A 808 14.24 -17.11 -6.85
C LEU A 808 12.97 -16.50 -6.26
N LEU A 809 12.87 -15.18 -6.18
CA LEU A 809 11.72 -14.48 -5.59
C LEU A 809 10.76 -13.90 -6.64
N TRP A 810 11.19 -13.61 -7.87
CA TRP A 810 10.40 -12.83 -8.84
C TRP A 810 10.16 -13.49 -10.20
N SER A 811 10.84 -14.61 -10.52
CA SER A 811 10.63 -15.24 -11.82
C SER A 811 9.32 -16.04 -11.87
N ASP A 812 8.73 -16.15 -13.06
CA ASP A 812 7.50 -16.90 -13.31
C ASP A 812 7.71 -17.95 -14.41
N PRO A 813 6.94 -19.05 -14.43
CA PRO A 813 6.78 -19.86 -15.64
C PRO A 813 6.20 -19.06 -16.81
N THR A 814 6.49 -19.47 -18.05
CA THR A 814 5.88 -18.89 -19.26
C THR A 814 4.36 -19.15 -19.31
N GLU A 815 3.64 -18.41 -20.18
CA GLU A 815 2.16 -18.44 -20.21
C GLU A 815 1.56 -19.81 -20.54
N ASN A 816 2.33 -20.76 -21.08
CA ASN A 816 1.92 -22.15 -21.32
C ASN A 816 3.11 -23.05 -21.69
N ASP A 817 2.90 -24.37 -21.70
CA ASP A 817 3.93 -25.39 -21.98
C ASP A 817 4.45 -25.35 -23.45
N SER A 818 3.89 -24.54 -24.34
CA SER A 818 4.40 -24.40 -25.72
C SER A 818 5.50 -23.35 -25.84
N VAL A 819 5.65 -22.47 -24.83
CA VAL A 819 6.65 -21.40 -24.83
C VAL A 819 7.88 -21.84 -24.05
N GLU A 820 8.90 -22.30 -24.78
CA GLU A 820 10.20 -22.70 -24.23
C GLU A 820 11.18 -21.52 -24.07
N GLY A 821 12.23 -21.74 -23.27
CA GLY A 821 13.33 -20.80 -23.05
C GLY A 821 13.01 -19.68 -22.06
N LEU A 822 13.78 -18.59 -22.13
CA LEU A 822 13.59 -17.40 -21.28
C LEU A 822 12.85 -16.31 -22.06
N ARG A 823 11.93 -15.60 -21.40
CA ARG A 823 11.32 -14.37 -21.93
C ARG A 823 11.44 -13.24 -20.92
N PRO A 824 11.36 -11.97 -21.35
CA PRO A 824 11.16 -10.85 -20.43
C PRO A 824 9.88 -11.03 -19.62
N ASN A 825 9.91 -10.70 -18.34
CA ASN A 825 8.73 -10.75 -17.47
C ASN A 825 7.99 -9.40 -17.46
N ALA A 826 6.67 -9.45 -17.54
CA ALA A 826 5.80 -8.27 -17.46
C ALA A 826 5.89 -7.54 -16.10
N ARG A 827 6.34 -8.23 -15.04
CA ARG A 827 6.48 -7.66 -13.68
C ARG A 827 7.50 -6.54 -13.56
N GLY A 828 8.52 -6.49 -14.42
CA GLY A 828 9.53 -5.44 -14.32
C GLY A 828 10.76 -5.61 -15.20
N PRO A 829 11.51 -4.53 -15.45
CA PRO A 829 12.75 -4.58 -16.22
C PRO A 829 13.77 -5.46 -15.49
N GLY A 830 14.45 -6.34 -16.22
CA GLY A 830 15.44 -7.25 -15.63
C GLY A 830 14.85 -8.48 -14.95
N LEU A 831 13.54 -8.71 -15.01
CA LEU A 831 12.90 -9.96 -14.60
C LEU A 831 12.63 -10.87 -15.81
N VAL A 832 12.56 -12.19 -15.60
CA VAL A 832 12.34 -13.18 -16.66
C VAL A 832 11.22 -14.16 -16.32
N THR A 833 10.63 -14.71 -17.38
CA THR A 833 9.86 -15.96 -17.30
C THR A 833 10.67 -17.12 -17.88
N PHE A 834 10.39 -18.34 -17.44
CA PHE A 834 11.11 -19.56 -17.85
C PHE A 834 10.16 -20.66 -18.36
N GLY A 835 10.54 -21.26 -19.47
CA GLY A 835 9.77 -22.30 -20.15
C GLY A 835 9.86 -23.68 -19.49
N PRO A 836 9.04 -24.64 -19.97
CA PRO A 836 8.99 -25.99 -19.40
C PRO A 836 10.24 -26.81 -19.68
N ASP A 837 11.01 -26.47 -20.71
CA ASP A 837 12.34 -27.01 -20.98
C ASP A 837 13.29 -26.79 -19.79
N ARG A 838 13.35 -25.56 -19.28
CA ARG A 838 14.21 -25.23 -18.13
C ARG A 838 13.75 -25.94 -16.85
N VAL A 839 12.44 -26.09 -16.64
CA VAL A 839 11.90 -26.85 -15.50
C VAL A 839 12.34 -28.32 -15.57
N ARG A 840 12.21 -28.96 -16.73
CA ARG A 840 12.61 -30.36 -16.92
C ARG A 840 14.12 -30.54 -16.74
N ASP A 841 14.92 -29.65 -17.31
CA ASP A 841 16.38 -29.71 -17.20
C ASP A 841 16.84 -29.51 -15.75
N PHE A 842 16.28 -28.53 -15.05
CA PHE A 842 16.55 -28.31 -13.63
C PHE A 842 16.16 -29.53 -12.78
N CYS A 843 14.97 -30.08 -12.98
CA CYS A 843 14.52 -31.27 -12.25
C CYS A 843 15.44 -32.46 -12.51
N LYS A 844 15.84 -32.68 -13.76
CA LYS A 844 16.74 -33.77 -14.15
C LYS A 844 18.14 -33.62 -13.55
N GLU A 845 18.74 -32.43 -13.63
CA GLU A 845 20.09 -32.16 -13.13
C GLU A 845 20.18 -32.30 -11.60
N ASN A 846 19.10 -31.99 -10.89
CA ASN A 846 19.04 -32.01 -9.42
C ASN A 846 18.34 -33.26 -8.85
N ASP A 847 18.01 -34.27 -9.68
CA ASP A 847 17.28 -35.49 -9.30
C ASP A 847 15.95 -35.23 -8.56
N LEU A 848 15.21 -34.22 -9.01
CA LEU A 848 13.92 -33.78 -8.48
C LEU A 848 12.76 -34.26 -9.34
N GLN A 849 11.62 -34.46 -8.71
CA GLN A 849 10.35 -34.84 -9.35
C GLN A 849 9.45 -33.62 -9.59
N LEU A 850 9.55 -32.60 -8.74
CA LEU A 850 8.59 -31.49 -8.70
C LEU A 850 9.21 -30.21 -8.13
N ILE A 851 8.86 -29.09 -8.74
CA ILE A 851 8.98 -27.74 -8.18
C ILE A 851 7.60 -27.30 -7.68
N VAL A 852 7.48 -26.87 -6.43
CA VAL A 852 6.28 -26.20 -5.92
C VAL A 852 6.61 -24.72 -5.68
N ARG A 853 5.80 -23.82 -6.23
CA ARG A 853 6.03 -22.38 -6.15
C ARG A 853 4.76 -21.58 -5.89
N ALA A 854 4.87 -20.28 -5.60
CA ALA A 854 3.73 -19.41 -5.23
C ALA A 854 3.56 -18.17 -6.14
N HIS A 855 3.49 -16.92 -5.64
CA HIS A 855 3.63 -15.60 -6.34
C HIS A 855 2.65 -15.22 -7.48
N GLU A 856 2.06 -16.20 -8.16
CA GLU A 856 1.10 -16.02 -9.25
C GLU A 856 -0.28 -16.41 -8.76
N CYS A 857 -1.19 -15.44 -8.80
CA CYS A 857 -2.60 -15.69 -8.57
C CYS A 857 -3.17 -16.53 -9.71
N VAL A 858 -3.51 -17.78 -9.41
CA VAL A 858 -4.13 -18.75 -10.33
C VAL A 858 -5.57 -19.02 -9.93
N MET A 859 -6.46 -19.22 -10.92
CA MET A 859 -7.91 -19.21 -10.69
C MET A 859 -8.41 -20.26 -9.70
N ASP A 860 -7.86 -21.47 -9.73
CA ASP A 860 -8.24 -22.57 -8.83
C ASP A 860 -7.36 -22.64 -7.57
N GLY A 861 -6.56 -21.61 -7.29
CA GLY A 861 -5.60 -21.58 -6.18
C GLY A 861 -4.40 -22.51 -6.39
N PHE A 862 -4.41 -23.40 -7.38
CA PHE A 862 -3.20 -24.10 -7.84
C PHE A 862 -3.24 -24.34 -9.36
N GLU A 863 -2.07 -24.44 -9.99
CA GLU A 863 -1.95 -24.71 -11.43
C GLU A 863 -0.74 -25.60 -11.72
N ARG A 864 -0.84 -26.52 -12.69
CA ARG A 864 0.27 -27.37 -13.15
C ARG A 864 0.93 -26.81 -14.40
N PHE A 865 2.24 -26.92 -14.45
CA PHE A 865 3.09 -26.50 -15.58
C PHE A 865 4.16 -27.56 -15.88
N ALA A 866 4.72 -27.52 -17.09
CA ALA A 866 5.79 -28.42 -17.55
C ALA A 866 5.42 -29.90 -17.39
N MET A 867 4.25 -30.29 -17.89
CA MET A 867 3.70 -31.65 -17.73
C MET A 867 3.55 -32.11 -16.26
N GLY A 868 3.39 -31.15 -15.34
CA GLY A 868 3.23 -31.43 -13.90
C GLY A 868 4.53 -31.49 -13.11
N HIS A 869 5.69 -31.13 -13.70
CA HIS A 869 6.95 -30.98 -12.97
C HIS A 869 7.05 -29.65 -12.21
N LEU A 870 6.09 -28.74 -12.40
CA LEU A 870 5.93 -27.54 -11.58
C LEU A 870 4.46 -27.37 -11.17
N ILE A 871 4.23 -26.97 -9.92
CA ILE A 871 2.93 -26.53 -9.41
C ILE A 871 3.05 -25.12 -8.86
N THR A 872 2.21 -24.21 -9.35
CA THR A 872 1.98 -22.88 -8.76
C THR A 872 0.86 -23.01 -7.73
N LEU A 873 1.01 -22.41 -6.55
CA LEU A 873 0.10 -22.49 -5.40
C LEU A 873 -0.19 -21.10 -4.84
N PHE A 874 -1.47 -20.79 -4.61
CA PHE A 874 -1.93 -19.50 -4.10
C PHE A 874 -3.04 -19.73 -3.07
N SER A 875 -2.87 -19.22 -1.84
CA SER A 875 -3.73 -19.57 -0.70
C SER A 875 -4.76 -18.51 -0.31
N ALA A 876 -4.72 -17.32 -0.92
CA ALA A 876 -5.67 -16.23 -0.69
C ALA A 876 -6.84 -16.26 -1.70
N THR A 877 -8.09 -16.21 -1.22
CA THR A 877 -9.28 -16.20 -2.10
C THR A 877 -9.62 -14.80 -2.57
N ASN A 878 -10.24 -14.66 -3.75
CA ASN A 878 -10.64 -13.36 -4.32
C ASN A 878 -9.57 -12.28 -4.11
N TYR A 879 -8.36 -12.60 -4.55
CA TYR A 879 -7.18 -11.80 -4.28
C TYR A 879 -7.38 -10.32 -4.67
N CYS A 880 -6.94 -9.42 -3.79
CA CYS A 880 -7.17 -7.97 -3.88
C CYS A 880 -8.66 -7.56 -4.00
N GLY A 881 -9.60 -8.46 -3.71
CA GLY A 881 -11.04 -8.22 -3.86
C GLY A 881 -11.55 -8.28 -5.30
N THR A 882 -10.70 -8.60 -6.28
CA THR A 882 -11.04 -8.49 -7.71
C THR A 882 -10.74 -9.74 -8.54
N ALA A 883 -9.86 -10.63 -8.08
CA ALA A 883 -9.42 -11.76 -8.88
C ALA A 883 -10.44 -12.91 -8.95
N ASN A 884 -11.35 -13.01 -7.97
CA ASN A 884 -12.34 -14.08 -7.84
C ASN A 884 -11.77 -15.53 -7.87
N ASN A 885 -10.48 -15.68 -7.60
CA ASN A 885 -9.80 -16.96 -7.54
C ASN A 885 -10.15 -17.73 -6.26
N ALA A 886 -10.07 -19.06 -6.32
CA ALA A 886 -10.01 -19.91 -5.14
C ALA A 886 -8.64 -19.78 -4.46
N GLY A 887 -8.60 -20.10 -3.16
CA GLY A 887 -7.36 -20.28 -2.41
C GLY A 887 -7.15 -21.79 -2.21
N ALA A 888 -5.92 -22.27 -2.30
CA ALA A 888 -5.61 -23.67 -2.11
C ALA A 888 -4.41 -23.90 -1.19
N ILE A 889 -4.34 -25.10 -0.62
CA ILE A 889 -3.16 -25.67 0.01
C ILE A 889 -2.87 -27.04 -0.63
N LEU A 890 -1.62 -27.49 -0.54
CA LEU A 890 -1.25 -28.84 -0.96
C LEU A 890 -0.93 -29.70 0.25
N VAL A 891 -1.58 -30.85 0.38
CA VAL A 891 -1.25 -31.86 1.40
C VAL A 891 -0.38 -32.93 0.75
N LEU A 892 0.86 -33.04 1.19
CA LEU A 892 1.80 -34.05 0.71
C LEU A 892 1.81 -35.25 1.66
N GLY A 893 1.42 -36.42 1.15
CA GLY A 893 1.48 -37.69 1.87
C GLY A 893 2.91 -38.24 1.99
N ARG A 894 3.10 -39.26 2.85
CA ARG A 894 4.40 -39.96 3.00
C ARG A 894 4.87 -40.68 1.74
N ASP A 895 3.92 -41.00 0.86
CA ASP A 895 4.13 -41.56 -0.47
C ASP A 895 4.41 -40.47 -1.53
N LEU A 896 4.58 -39.22 -1.10
CA LEU A 896 4.75 -38.03 -1.95
C LEU A 896 3.55 -37.74 -2.86
N VAL A 897 2.38 -38.32 -2.58
CA VAL A 897 1.15 -37.97 -3.29
C VAL A 897 0.70 -36.58 -2.86
N VAL A 898 0.54 -35.70 -3.85
CA VAL A 898 0.10 -34.30 -3.68
C VAL A 898 -1.43 -34.23 -3.80
N VAL A 899 -2.09 -33.82 -2.73
CA VAL A 899 -3.55 -33.63 -2.70
C VAL A 899 -3.88 -32.14 -2.52
N PRO A 900 -4.42 -31.45 -3.54
CA PRO A 900 -4.88 -30.08 -3.38
C PRO A 900 -6.17 -30.01 -2.56
N LYS A 901 -6.27 -28.99 -1.72
CA LYS A 901 -7.42 -28.68 -0.87
C LYS A 901 -7.76 -27.19 -1.04
N LEU A 902 -9.02 -26.88 -1.35
CA LEU A 902 -9.42 -25.55 -1.83
C LEU A 902 -10.45 -24.90 -0.91
N ILE A 903 -10.43 -23.58 -0.85
CA ILE A 903 -11.51 -22.74 -0.35
C ILE A 903 -11.92 -21.76 -1.43
N HIS A 904 -13.19 -21.40 -1.47
CA HIS A 904 -13.72 -20.45 -2.45
C HIS A 904 -13.96 -19.07 -1.82
N PRO A 905 -14.04 -17.99 -2.63
CA PRO A 905 -14.47 -16.69 -2.14
C PRO A 905 -15.78 -16.77 -1.38
N LEU A 906 -15.90 -16.02 -0.29
CA LEU A 906 -17.19 -15.85 0.39
C LEU A 906 -18.09 -14.92 -0.44
N PRO A 907 -19.42 -15.15 -0.45
CA PRO A 907 -20.35 -14.26 -1.11
C PRO A 907 -20.27 -12.85 -0.52
N PRO A 908 -20.51 -11.78 -1.32
CA PRO A 908 -20.63 -10.43 -0.79
C PRO A 908 -21.78 -10.39 0.24
N PRO A 909 -21.67 -9.55 1.29
CA PRO A 909 -22.69 -9.50 2.33
C PRO A 909 -24.04 -9.01 1.76
N GLY A 910 -24.93 -9.96 1.49
CA GLY A 910 -26.34 -9.73 1.18
C GLY A 910 -27.20 -9.68 2.44
N PRO A 911 -28.48 -9.26 2.34
CA PRO A 911 -29.42 -9.38 3.46
C PRO A 911 -29.53 -10.86 3.87
N ALA A 912 -29.34 -11.13 5.16
CA ALA A 912 -29.24 -12.47 5.70
C ALA A 912 -30.51 -13.30 5.42
N ASN A 913 -30.43 -14.24 4.47
CA ASN A 913 -31.36 -15.35 4.37
C ASN A 913 -30.60 -16.63 4.77
N ASN A 914 -31.06 -17.25 5.85
CA ASN A 914 -30.53 -18.50 6.39
C ASN A 914 -31.10 -19.70 5.63
N ASP A 915 -30.65 -19.95 4.40
CA ASP A 915 -30.93 -21.22 3.71
C ASP A 915 -29.64 -21.84 3.18
N SER A 916 -29.27 -23.00 3.72
CA SER A 916 -28.11 -23.80 3.27
C SER A 916 -28.22 -24.26 1.82
N ASP A 917 -29.43 -24.32 1.27
CA ASP A 917 -29.70 -24.67 -0.13
C ASP A 917 -29.32 -23.53 -1.11
N SER A 918 -29.14 -22.30 -0.60
CA SER A 918 -28.76 -21.11 -1.40
C SER A 918 -27.24 -21.01 -1.66
N GLU A 919 -26.40 -21.58 -0.78
CA GLU A 919 -24.95 -21.63 -0.97
C GLU A 919 -24.54 -22.62 -2.08
N ASP A 920 -25.20 -23.78 -2.16
CA ASP A 920 -24.94 -24.80 -3.19
C ASP A 920 -25.37 -24.35 -4.59
N THR A 921 -26.47 -23.59 -4.70
CA THR A 921 -26.93 -23.01 -5.97
C THR A 921 -26.04 -21.87 -6.44
N TRP A 922 -25.60 -21.00 -5.54
CA TRP A 922 -24.63 -19.94 -5.85
C TRP A 922 -23.25 -20.49 -6.23
N MET A 923 -22.77 -21.53 -5.53
CA MET A 923 -21.53 -22.24 -5.87
C MET A 923 -21.59 -22.91 -7.25
N GLN A 924 -22.74 -23.50 -7.62
CA GLN A 924 -22.94 -24.01 -8.98
C GLN A 924 -22.97 -22.90 -10.03
N GLU A 925 -23.65 -21.78 -9.79
CA GLU A 925 -23.66 -20.64 -10.71
C GLU A 925 -22.27 -20.02 -10.88
N LEU A 926 -21.49 -19.89 -9.80
CA LEU A 926 -20.09 -19.46 -9.88
C LEU A 926 -19.22 -20.42 -10.68
N ASN A 927 -19.38 -21.73 -10.50
CA ASN A 927 -18.64 -22.73 -11.26
C ASN A 927 -19.04 -22.76 -12.75
N VAL A 928 -20.27 -22.36 -13.08
CA VAL A 928 -20.75 -22.23 -14.47
C VAL A 928 -20.29 -20.92 -15.12
N GLN A 929 -20.17 -19.83 -14.36
CA GLN A 929 -19.74 -18.51 -14.86
C GLN A 929 -18.22 -18.31 -14.87
N ARG A 930 -17.46 -19.17 -14.17
CA ARG A 930 -16.00 -19.15 -14.20
C ARG A 930 -15.52 -19.64 -15.58
N PRO A 931 -14.70 -18.86 -16.31
CA PRO A 931 -14.01 -19.42 -17.47
C PRO A 931 -13.15 -20.60 -16.98
N PRO A 932 -13.19 -21.76 -17.65
CA PRO A 932 -12.38 -22.90 -17.26
C PRO A 932 -10.90 -22.48 -17.30
N THR A 933 -10.16 -22.77 -16.23
CA THR A 933 -8.70 -22.61 -16.20
C THR A 933 -8.13 -23.42 -17.37
N PRO A 934 -7.53 -22.78 -18.40
CA PRO A 934 -6.91 -23.54 -19.48
C PRO A 934 -5.79 -24.35 -18.84
N THR A 935 -5.83 -25.69 -18.95
CA THR A 935 -4.65 -26.47 -18.66
C THR A 935 -3.54 -25.95 -19.57
N ARG A 936 -2.45 -25.41 -19.00
CA ARG A 936 -1.27 -24.96 -19.77
C ARG A 936 -0.58 -26.10 -20.56
N GLY A 937 -1.13 -27.32 -20.57
CA GLY A 937 -0.71 -28.40 -21.47
C GLY A 937 -1.85 -29.34 -21.88
N ARG A 938 -2.44 -29.12 -23.07
CA ARG A 938 -2.61 -30.11 -24.17
C ARG A 938 -3.22 -29.39 -25.39
N PRO A 939 -2.69 -29.54 -26.61
CA PRO A 939 -3.42 -29.10 -27.80
C PRO A 939 -4.71 -29.94 -27.95
N GLN A 940 -5.86 -29.28 -28.05
CA GLN A 940 -7.10 -29.90 -28.48
C GLN A 940 -6.97 -30.30 -29.95
N ASN A 941 -6.61 -31.54 -30.22
CA ASN A 941 -6.87 -32.15 -31.53
C ASN A 941 -8.30 -32.67 -31.53
N GLU A 942 -9.18 -32.06 -32.33
CA GLU A 942 -10.61 -32.37 -32.46
C GLU A 942 -10.94 -33.78 -33.02
N ALA A 943 -9.98 -34.70 -33.12
CA ALA A 943 -10.17 -35.98 -33.81
C ALA A 943 -10.20 -37.25 -32.92
N GLN A 944 -10.06 -37.16 -31.59
CA GLN A 944 -9.94 -38.36 -30.73
C GLN A 944 -10.92 -38.43 -29.54
N GLN A 945 -12.10 -37.81 -29.63
CA GLN A 945 -13.12 -37.86 -28.58
C GLN A 945 -13.98 -39.13 -28.59
N ARG A 946 -13.39 -40.30 -28.84
CA ARG A 946 -14.04 -41.61 -28.65
C ARG A 946 -13.01 -42.67 -28.24
N SER A 947 -12.68 -42.71 -26.94
CA SER A 947 -12.18 -43.88 -26.21
C SER A 947 -11.17 -43.47 -25.12
N SER A 948 -11.67 -43.10 -23.93
CA SER A 948 -11.02 -43.43 -22.64
C SER A 948 -11.80 -42.82 -21.48
N LEU A 949 -12.94 -43.44 -21.15
CA LEU A 949 -13.54 -43.39 -19.81
C LEU A 949 -13.10 -44.69 -19.12
N ALA A 950 -11.99 -44.64 -18.39
CA ALA A 950 -11.61 -45.60 -17.36
C ALA A 950 -10.43 -45.02 -16.57
N TRP A 951 -10.52 -45.06 -15.25
CA TRP A 951 -9.61 -44.52 -14.22
C TRP A 951 -9.88 -43.10 -13.75
N ILE A 952 -11.00 -42.93 -13.04
CA ILE A 952 -11.06 -42.29 -11.71
C ILE A 952 -11.83 -43.24 -10.80
#